data_AF-A0A1Q6CFK6-F1
#
_entry.id   AF-A0A1Q6CFK6-F1
#
_cell.length_a   1.000
_cell.length_b   1.000
_cell.length_c   1.000
_cell.angle_alpha   90.00
_cell.angle_beta   90.00
_cell.angle_gamma   90.00
#
_symmetry.space_group_name_H-M   'P 1'
#
loop_
_entity.id
_entity.type
_entity.pdbx_description
1 polymer ?
#
loop_
_entity_poly.entity_id
_entity_poly.type
_entity_poly.pdbx_seq_one_letter_code
_entity_poly.pdbx_strand_id
1 'polypeptide(L)'
;MLVSYFKNNLLSPYKKPTALTALMATYLLFLSSCSSLSIEELPSENYSKRIKFLVMHYTAINYERSVTALVDKGGVSSHYLLPERLDNTYDHSDLNIYRLVDEQDRAWHAGSSYWQGRRDLNDHSIGIEIVNVPECKRTENKALIGRSSDSRNCIFPDYDPEQIQLLIKLSKDILARNPDIGPTQVVGHADIAPARKTDPGPRFPWYQLYKAGIGAWYEKSDMDQYWQIFQRDIPNIGLVQKALNRYGYGIIETGILDSNTIDTLTAFQMHFIPWNINGKADAKTVATLFALLKKYKPNKLEALWQRYQFELQPVIEPVYRAKRGQIDRVFPDAEEKRSKRELVNDRAIFKAYKGRGEIIIDSMNATSADIYINGQKISIASPMVAGNRYQYSLARRTKNGDNTLRVENVIPEGATINIVIPYPTLVDKSMNKNAKNLKSFSAVDKQITDDIEQGFPGAALLVIKDGNIIKHQAYGYARKFADGGELLAQPVKMQKNTIFDIASNTKMFATNFALMTLAEEGRLDVTKPLSYYLPDYSGGGRDSRLVKDFLTHTAGYAPQVRFFTKENKLGESFYSQHHKKTKQLILNNVPFVVGRNTKHMYSDTDFMLLGMLIERITGQSLDVYVEQHIYQQLGLTDTLFNPLDKGKYKQQFAATEVHGTTRGGRVDFSNVRKYVLQGEVHDEKAFHSFNGVAGHAGLFSTTLEIGVLMQTLLNGGGYGDKHFFNQRILDQFTKPDDSDGSFGLGWRRSNNGALKWHFGPYASSSAYGHTGWTGTVTVIDPEHDLAIVLLTNARHTLIEGDEKHYSFKGKQFETGKYGSIISLIYEEVLHSM
;
A
#
# COMPACT_ATOMS: atom_id res chain seq x y z
N MET A 1 46.61 24.16 -1.69
CA MET A 1 47.62 24.45 -0.65
C MET A 1 48.32 23.13 -0.36
N LEU A 2 49.52 22.90 -0.89
CA LEU A 2 50.83 23.35 -0.40
C LEU A 2 51.47 22.41 0.65
N VAL A 3 52.16 21.38 0.14
CA VAL A 3 53.61 21.13 0.30
C VAL A 3 54.21 20.90 1.71
N SER A 4 54.97 19.79 1.81
CA SER A 4 56.16 19.52 2.66
C SER A 4 55.99 19.30 4.17
N TYR A 5 56.53 18.19 4.70
CA TYR A 5 57.81 18.23 5.43
C TYR A 5 58.45 16.84 5.64
N PHE A 6 59.74 16.72 5.29
CA PHE A 6 60.66 15.65 5.69
C PHE A 6 61.69 16.22 6.66
N LYS A 7 62.09 15.45 7.70
CA LYS A 7 63.30 15.55 8.55
C LYS A 7 63.11 14.62 9.77
N ASN A 8 64.12 13.97 10.36
CA ASN A 8 65.55 13.84 10.04
C ASN A 8 66.18 12.66 10.84
N ASN A 9 67.48 12.40 10.61
CA ASN A 9 68.44 11.72 11.53
C ASN A 9 68.32 10.17 11.68
N LEU A 10 69.41 9.39 11.83
CA LEU A 10 70.85 9.69 12.02
C LEU A 10 71.79 8.56 11.48
N LEU A 11 73.08 8.90 11.37
CA LEU A 11 74.27 8.12 10.92
C LEU A 11 74.48 6.79 11.69
N SER A 12 75.13 5.74 11.17
CA SER A 12 76.61 5.63 10.96
C SER A 12 77.04 4.30 10.24
N PRO A 13 78.31 4.13 9.77
CA PRO A 13 78.66 3.18 8.69
C PRO A 13 79.78 2.14 8.99
N TYR A 14 80.32 1.49 7.93
CA TYR A 14 81.49 0.57 7.81
C TYR A 14 81.21 -0.95 8.00
N LYS A 15 81.95 -1.92 7.41
CA LYS A 15 83.20 -1.88 6.59
C LYS A 15 83.35 -3.11 5.65
N LYS A 16 83.82 -2.85 4.41
CA LYS A 16 84.62 -3.63 3.42
C LYS A 16 84.54 -5.19 3.26
N PRO A 17 84.75 -5.71 2.03
CA PRO A 17 84.79 -7.14 1.70
C PRO A 17 86.22 -7.74 1.74
N THR A 18 86.31 -9.07 1.70
CA THR A 18 87.49 -9.83 1.21
C THR A 18 87.05 -11.10 0.50
N ALA A 19 87.77 -11.47 -0.56
CA ALA A 19 87.59 -12.71 -1.32
C ALA A 19 88.83 -13.59 -1.15
N LEU A 20 88.72 -14.91 -1.38
CA LEU A 20 89.44 -15.61 -2.46
C LEU A 20 89.16 -17.14 -2.50
N THR A 21 89.06 -17.69 -3.73
CA THR A 21 89.45 -19.07 -4.18
C THR A 21 88.93 -20.35 -3.49
N ALA A 22 88.80 -21.51 -4.17
CA ALA A 22 88.58 -21.86 -5.59
C ALA A 22 88.49 -23.41 -5.73
N LEU A 23 87.81 -23.91 -6.78
CA LEU A 23 88.15 -25.02 -7.72
C LEU A 23 86.93 -25.89 -8.14
N MET A 24 86.80 -26.10 -9.47
CA MET A 24 86.28 -27.29 -10.21
C MET A 24 84.90 -27.89 -9.83
N ALA A 25 84.00 -28.34 -10.73
CA ALA A 25 83.81 -28.26 -12.19
C ALA A 25 82.32 -28.71 -12.45
N THR A 26 81.69 -28.75 -13.64
CA THR A 26 82.13 -28.68 -15.06
C THR A 26 80.98 -28.08 -15.93
N TYR A 27 81.14 -28.10 -17.26
CA TYR A 27 80.12 -27.83 -18.30
C TYR A 27 78.87 -28.73 -18.17
N LEU A 28 77.64 -28.34 -18.55
CA LEU A 28 77.27 -27.80 -19.89
C LEU A 28 75.96 -26.98 -19.87
N LEU A 29 75.79 -26.09 -20.86
CA LEU A 29 74.66 -25.16 -20.95
C LEU A 29 73.35 -25.80 -21.45
N PHE A 30 72.26 -25.55 -20.73
CA PHE A 30 70.96 -25.24 -21.36
C PHE A 30 70.41 -23.96 -20.74
N LEU A 31 70.41 -22.88 -21.54
CA LEU A 31 69.82 -21.60 -21.19
C LEU A 31 68.30 -21.66 -21.37
N SER A 32 67.59 -22.11 -20.35
CA SER A 32 66.21 -21.67 -20.12
C SER A 32 66.21 -20.60 -19.03
N SER A 33 65.91 -19.36 -19.44
CA SER A 33 65.81 -18.20 -18.56
C SER A 33 64.60 -18.32 -17.64
N CYS A 34 64.71 -19.09 -16.57
CA CYS A 34 63.88 -18.87 -15.38
C CYS A 34 64.39 -17.62 -14.67
N SER A 35 63.84 -16.47 -15.05
CA SER A 35 63.84 -15.29 -14.18
C SER A 35 63.02 -15.62 -12.94
N SER A 36 63.67 -16.18 -11.92
CA SER A 36 63.08 -16.29 -10.58
C SER A 36 62.87 -14.87 -10.06
N LEU A 37 61.65 -14.37 -10.25
CA LEU A 37 61.24 -13.09 -9.71
C LEU A 37 61.40 -13.19 -8.19
N SER A 38 62.35 -12.43 -7.62
CA SER A 38 62.56 -12.39 -6.17
C SER A 38 61.41 -11.60 -5.55
N ILE A 39 60.30 -12.29 -5.31
CA ILE A 39 59.16 -11.74 -4.59
C ILE A 39 59.55 -11.68 -3.12
N GLU A 40 59.80 -10.47 -2.62
CA GLU A 40 59.95 -10.23 -1.19
C GLU A 40 58.56 -10.30 -0.55
N GLU A 41 58.27 -11.40 0.15
CA GLU A 41 56.99 -11.55 0.85
C GLU A 41 56.98 -10.69 2.12
N LEU A 42 56.31 -9.53 2.01
CA LEU A 42 55.98 -8.64 3.12
C LEU A 42 54.48 -8.76 3.43
N PRO A 43 54.03 -9.82 4.13
CA PRO A 43 52.61 -10.03 4.42
C PRO A 43 52.07 -8.90 5.30
N SER A 44 51.05 -8.21 4.80
CA SER A 44 50.33 -7.19 5.57
C SER A 44 49.54 -7.82 6.70
N GLU A 45 49.57 -7.23 7.90
CA GLU A 45 48.66 -7.61 8.99
C GLU A 45 47.17 -7.32 8.65
N ASN A 46 46.92 -6.46 7.65
CA ASN A 46 45.57 -6.10 7.19
C ASN A 46 45.02 -7.10 6.16
N TYR A 47 44.92 -8.38 6.52
CA TYR A 47 44.34 -9.43 5.68
C TYR A 47 43.35 -10.32 6.44
N SER A 48 42.59 -11.14 5.72
CA SER A 48 41.75 -12.20 6.33
C SER A 48 41.55 -13.35 5.35
N LYS A 49 41.07 -14.52 5.81
CA LYS A 49 40.97 -15.73 4.98
C LYS A 49 39.78 -15.66 4.01
N ARG A 50 39.88 -16.34 2.85
CA ARG A 50 38.86 -16.33 1.79
C ARG A 50 37.56 -17.05 2.19
N ILE A 51 37.69 -18.19 2.86
CA ILE A 51 36.57 -18.99 3.37
C ILE A 51 36.03 -18.32 4.62
N LYS A 52 34.71 -18.12 4.67
CA LYS A 52 33.97 -17.40 5.73
C LYS A 52 32.74 -18.14 6.25
N PHE A 53 32.31 -19.23 5.61
CA PHE A 53 31.13 -20.01 6.02
C PHE A 53 31.35 -21.51 5.86
N LEU A 54 30.58 -22.28 6.63
CA LEU A 54 30.44 -23.73 6.50
C LEU A 54 28.96 -24.04 6.24
N VAL A 55 28.64 -24.67 5.12
CA VAL A 55 27.26 -24.95 4.69
C VAL A 55 26.98 -26.44 4.76
N MET A 56 25.91 -26.80 5.46
CA MET A 56 25.41 -28.16 5.62
C MET A 56 24.29 -28.43 4.62
N HIS A 57 24.35 -29.58 3.97
CA HIS A 57 23.39 -30.02 2.95
C HIS A 57 22.89 -31.45 3.24
N TYR A 58 21.85 -31.88 2.54
CA TYR A 58 21.60 -33.28 2.26
C TYR A 58 21.57 -33.52 0.76
N THR A 59 21.92 -34.73 0.34
CA THR A 59 21.96 -35.13 -1.08
C THR A 59 20.58 -35.37 -1.68
N ALA A 60 19.60 -35.76 -0.86
CA ALA A 60 18.24 -36.19 -1.25
C ALA A 60 18.17 -37.45 -2.13
N ILE A 61 19.30 -38.12 -2.32
CA ILE A 61 19.48 -39.35 -3.11
C ILE A 61 20.53 -40.22 -2.40
N ASN A 62 20.52 -41.53 -2.70
CA ASN A 62 21.47 -42.48 -2.13
C ASN A 62 22.93 -42.18 -2.53
N TYR A 63 23.87 -42.82 -1.84
CA TYR A 63 25.31 -42.60 -1.96
C TYR A 63 25.82 -42.73 -3.39
N GLU A 64 25.53 -43.83 -4.10
CA GLU A 64 25.99 -44.03 -5.48
C GLU A 64 25.58 -42.85 -6.39
N ARG A 65 24.30 -42.48 -6.37
CA ARG A 65 23.80 -41.37 -7.19
C ARG A 65 24.30 -40.01 -6.70
N SER A 66 24.63 -39.87 -5.42
CA SER A 66 25.27 -38.67 -4.86
C SER A 66 26.69 -38.51 -5.40
N VAL A 67 27.48 -39.59 -5.45
CA VAL A 67 28.82 -39.60 -6.05
C VAL A 67 28.71 -39.20 -7.53
N THR A 68 27.84 -39.85 -8.31
CA THR A 68 27.60 -39.48 -9.72
C THR A 68 27.25 -38.00 -9.86
N ALA A 69 26.29 -37.50 -9.07
CA ALA A 69 25.79 -36.13 -9.20
C ALA A 69 26.81 -35.03 -8.81
N LEU A 70 27.76 -35.33 -7.92
CA LEU A 70 28.75 -34.38 -7.40
C LEU A 70 30.13 -34.48 -8.06
N VAL A 71 30.43 -35.58 -8.74
CA VAL A 71 31.71 -35.83 -9.43
C VAL A 71 31.59 -35.69 -10.95
N ASP A 72 30.49 -36.14 -11.56
CA ASP A 72 30.33 -36.07 -13.02
C ASP A 72 30.12 -34.64 -13.52
N LYS A 73 30.43 -34.42 -14.80
CA LYS A 73 30.32 -33.13 -15.48
C LYS A 73 28.85 -32.73 -15.69
N GLY A 74 28.18 -32.26 -14.62
CA GLY A 74 26.72 -32.02 -14.61
C GLY A 74 26.23 -30.66 -14.08
N GLY A 75 26.94 -29.99 -13.16
CA GLY A 75 26.65 -28.60 -12.77
C GLY A 75 26.51 -28.26 -11.27
N VAL A 76 26.67 -29.23 -10.37
CA VAL A 76 26.81 -29.01 -8.92
C VAL A 76 27.99 -29.82 -8.37
N SER A 77 28.56 -29.39 -7.24
CA SER A 77 29.61 -30.12 -6.52
C SER A 77 29.72 -29.62 -5.08
N SER A 78 30.29 -30.43 -4.19
CA SER A 78 30.60 -30.06 -2.79
C SER A 78 32.09 -30.22 -2.49
N HIS A 79 32.53 -29.75 -1.33
CA HIS A 79 33.89 -30.02 -0.87
C HIS A 79 34.00 -31.42 -0.26
N TYR A 80 32.97 -31.81 0.50
CA TYR A 80 32.91 -33.08 1.21
C TYR A 80 31.58 -33.81 0.95
N LEU A 81 31.63 -35.15 0.95
CA LEU A 81 30.48 -36.05 0.96
C LEU A 81 30.63 -37.06 2.10
N LEU A 82 29.57 -37.20 2.91
CA LEU A 82 29.48 -38.18 4.00
C LEU A 82 28.43 -39.25 3.66
N PRO A 83 28.81 -40.54 3.55
CA PRO A 83 27.88 -41.65 3.34
C PRO A 83 27.00 -41.93 4.58
N GLU A 84 25.98 -42.76 4.41
CA GLU A 84 25.14 -43.30 5.49
C GLU A 84 25.38 -44.82 5.61
N ARG A 85 25.49 -45.36 6.82
CA ARG A 85 25.90 -46.76 7.03
C ARG A 85 24.88 -47.80 6.58
N LEU A 86 23.61 -47.40 6.47
CA LEU A 86 22.50 -48.27 6.05
C LEU A 86 22.05 -48.00 4.60
N ASP A 87 22.82 -47.19 3.84
CA ASP A 87 22.61 -47.06 2.41
C ASP A 87 23.09 -48.31 1.68
N ASN A 88 22.17 -49.06 1.07
CA ASN A 88 22.47 -50.28 0.32
C ASN A 88 23.37 -50.06 -0.92
N THR A 89 23.70 -48.81 -1.26
CA THR A 89 24.66 -48.45 -2.32
C THR A 89 26.03 -48.03 -1.79
N TYR A 90 26.24 -48.06 -0.47
CA TYR A 90 27.55 -47.91 0.16
C TYR A 90 28.19 -49.29 0.40
N ASP A 91 29.37 -49.55 -0.17
CA ASP A 91 30.01 -50.86 -0.22
C ASP A 91 31.13 -51.08 0.82
N HIS A 92 31.39 -50.08 1.68
CA HIS A 92 32.40 -50.16 2.75
C HIS A 92 31.78 -50.45 4.12
N SER A 93 32.49 -51.21 4.96
CA SER A 93 32.10 -51.53 6.35
C SER A 93 32.10 -50.32 7.29
N ASP A 94 32.98 -49.36 7.03
CA ASP A 94 33.25 -48.19 7.88
C ASP A 94 32.98 -46.90 7.11
N LEU A 95 32.41 -45.89 7.77
CA LEU A 95 32.08 -44.61 7.14
C LEU A 95 33.34 -43.77 6.86
N ASN A 96 33.60 -43.53 5.58
CA ASN A 96 34.71 -42.69 5.13
C ASN A 96 34.24 -41.28 4.73
N ILE A 97 35.09 -40.26 4.95
CA ILE A 97 34.87 -38.90 4.44
C ILE A 97 35.47 -38.81 3.04
N TYR A 98 34.66 -38.47 2.05
CA TYR A 98 35.14 -38.23 0.68
C TYR A 98 35.32 -36.73 0.45
N ARG A 99 36.55 -36.32 0.09
CA ARG A 99 36.84 -34.94 -0.33
C ARG A 99 36.77 -34.87 -1.85
N LEU A 100 35.79 -34.14 -2.37
CA LEU A 100 35.50 -34.06 -3.82
C LEU A 100 36.15 -32.84 -4.48
N VAL A 101 36.28 -31.73 -3.74
CA VAL A 101 36.92 -30.49 -4.18
C VAL A 101 37.84 -30.00 -3.05
N ASP A 102 39.01 -29.44 -3.38
CA ASP A 102 39.93 -28.87 -2.39
C ASP A 102 39.33 -27.62 -1.72
N GLU A 103 39.63 -27.37 -0.44
CA GLU A 103 39.10 -26.21 0.31
C GLU A 103 39.56 -24.85 -0.26
N GLN A 104 40.63 -24.82 -1.06
CA GLN A 104 41.06 -23.60 -1.78
C GLN A 104 40.28 -23.35 -3.08
N ASP A 105 39.66 -24.40 -3.63
CA ASP A 105 38.90 -24.35 -4.88
C ASP A 105 37.40 -24.12 -4.64
N ARG A 106 36.73 -23.64 -5.69
CA ARG A 106 35.30 -23.32 -5.67
C ARG A 106 34.46 -24.56 -6.01
N ALA A 107 33.76 -25.11 -5.02
CA ALA A 107 32.67 -26.04 -5.24
C ALA A 107 31.34 -25.32 -5.53
N TRP A 108 30.41 -26.00 -6.22
CA TRP A 108 29.16 -25.44 -6.73
C TRP A 108 27.93 -25.89 -5.93
N HIS A 109 27.97 -25.79 -4.60
CA HIS A 109 26.94 -26.29 -3.69
C HIS A 109 25.85 -25.25 -3.37
N ALA A 110 26.22 -24.03 -2.99
CA ALA A 110 25.28 -23.01 -2.52
C ALA A 110 24.40 -22.43 -3.64
N GLY A 111 24.97 -22.18 -4.82
CA GLY A 111 24.28 -21.49 -5.92
C GLY A 111 23.82 -20.08 -5.52
N SER A 112 22.70 -19.59 -6.10
CA SER A 112 22.12 -18.29 -5.71
C SER A 112 21.71 -18.31 -4.24
N SER A 113 22.45 -17.55 -3.43
CA SER A 113 22.46 -17.64 -1.96
C SER A 113 22.79 -16.29 -1.34
N TYR A 114 22.40 -16.09 -0.08
CA TYR A 114 22.75 -14.92 0.72
C TYR A 114 22.93 -15.27 2.19
N TRP A 115 23.98 -14.76 2.83
CA TRP A 115 24.10 -14.74 4.28
C TRP A 115 24.93 -13.54 4.78
N GLN A 116 24.46 -12.87 5.83
CA GLN A 116 25.18 -11.79 6.54
C GLN A 116 25.82 -10.73 5.62
N GLY A 117 25.11 -10.31 4.57
CA GLY A 117 25.58 -9.27 3.63
C GLY A 117 26.35 -9.80 2.42
N ARG A 118 26.68 -11.09 2.35
CA ARG A 118 27.35 -11.72 1.21
C ARG A 118 26.36 -12.47 0.34
N ARG A 119 26.63 -12.51 -0.97
CA ARG A 119 25.93 -13.31 -1.98
C ARG A 119 26.88 -14.36 -2.55
N ASP A 120 26.32 -15.31 -3.30
CA ASP A 120 27.06 -16.29 -4.10
C ASP A 120 28.12 -17.06 -3.27
N LEU A 121 27.65 -17.67 -2.19
CA LEU A 121 28.49 -18.23 -1.13
C LEU A 121 29.48 -19.32 -1.60
N ASN A 122 29.29 -19.90 -2.78
CA ASN A 122 30.25 -20.79 -3.46
C ASN A 122 31.71 -20.26 -3.38
N ASP A 123 31.92 -18.94 -3.52
CA ASP A 123 33.27 -18.34 -3.55
C ASP A 123 33.95 -18.21 -2.17
N HIS A 124 33.20 -18.45 -1.10
CA HIS A 124 33.56 -18.12 0.29
C HIS A 124 33.12 -19.16 1.32
N SER A 125 32.76 -20.37 0.90
CA SER A 125 32.23 -21.38 1.84
C SER A 125 32.62 -22.81 1.49
N ILE A 126 32.82 -23.60 2.54
CA ILE A 126 33.00 -25.05 2.43
C ILE A 126 31.61 -25.69 2.53
N GLY A 127 31.29 -26.59 1.60
CA GLY A 127 30.02 -27.31 1.55
C GLY A 127 30.20 -28.79 1.91
N ILE A 128 29.43 -29.26 2.89
CA ILE A 128 29.38 -30.68 3.27
C ILE A 128 28.02 -31.24 2.84
N GLU A 129 28.07 -32.17 1.87
CA GLU A 129 26.94 -33.01 1.49
C GLU A 129 26.87 -34.25 2.38
N ILE A 130 25.66 -34.59 2.80
CA ILE A 130 25.42 -35.68 3.75
C ILE A 130 24.34 -36.56 3.12
N VAL A 131 24.65 -37.83 2.93
CA VAL A 131 23.70 -38.80 2.37
C VAL A 131 22.53 -38.92 3.35
N ASN A 132 21.38 -38.40 2.92
CA ASN A 132 20.11 -38.53 3.63
C ASN A 132 18.97 -38.28 2.64
N VAL A 133 17.92 -39.11 2.69
CA VAL A 133 16.90 -39.22 1.62
C VAL A 133 15.49 -38.97 2.17
N PRO A 134 14.93 -37.75 2.06
CA PRO A 134 13.56 -37.46 2.49
C PRO A 134 12.52 -37.91 1.45
N GLU A 135 11.41 -38.48 1.94
CA GLU A 135 10.30 -38.94 1.10
C GLU A 135 9.25 -37.84 0.89
N CYS A 136 9.25 -37.19 -0.28
CA CYS A 136 8.31 -36.10 -0.60
C CYS A 136 7.16 -36.54 -1.52
N LYS A 137 5.91 -36.43 -1.06
CA LYS A 137 4.71 -36.69 -1.88
C LYS A 137 4.41 -35.50 -2.82
N ARG A 138 4.85 -35.61 -4.07
CA ARG A 138 4.58 -34.63 -5.13
C ARG A 138 3.11 -34.67 -5.57
N THR A 139 2.41 -33.55 -5.50
CA THR A 139 1.13 -33.36 -6.20
C THR A 139 1.34 -33.01 -7.68
N GLU A 140 0.56 -33.57 -8.60
CA GLU A 140 0.86 -33.61 -10.05
C GLU A 140 0.81 -32.27 -10.82
N ASN A 141 0.54 -31.14 -10.15
CA ASN A 141 0.40 -29.84 -10.81
C ASN A 141 1.76 -29.20 -11.17
N LYS A 142 2.24 -29.50 -12.40
CA LYS A 142 3.52 -29.00 -12.97
C LYS A 142 3.65 -27.46 -13.07
N ALA A 143 2.61 -26.68 -12.80
CA ALA A 143 2.61 -25.22 -12.89
C ALA A 143 3.28 -24.49 -11.70
N LEU A 144 3.74 -25.20 -10.66
CA LEU A 144 4.28 -24.62 -9.41
C LEU A 144 5.69 -25.13 -9.04
N ILE A 145 6.55 -25.38 -10.03
CA ILE A 145 7.96 -25.75 -9.79
C ILE A 145 8.72 -24.50 -9.34
N GLY A 146 8.86 -24.32 -8.02
CA GLY A 146 9.61 -23.20 -7.42
C GLY A 146 9.05 -22.62 -6.12
N ARG A 147 8.24 -23.36 -5.35
CA ARG A 147 7.81 -22.96 -4.01
C ARG A 147 8.38 -23.89 -2.95
N SER A 148 8.89 -23.33 -1.86
CA SER A 148 9.21 -24.06 -0.61
C SER A 148 8.02 -24.87 -0.06
N SER A 149 6.79 -24.51 -0.47
CA SER A 149 5.52 -25.01 0.07
C SER A 149 5.26 -26.50 -0.14
N ASP A 150 6.07 -27.18 -0.96
CA ASP A 150 6.06 -28.64 -1.19
C ASP A 150 6.71 -29.41 -0.02
N SER A 151 7.53 -28.74 0.81
CA SER A 151 8.12 -29.28 2.05
C SER A 151 7.08 -29.81 3.06
N ARG A 152 5.83 -29.33 2.97
CA ARG A 152 4.72 -29.75 3.83
C ARG A 152 4.27 -31.21 3.59
N ASN A 153 4.76 -31.83 2.52
CA ASN A 153 4.48 -33.22 2.16
C ASN A 153 5.74 -34.13 2.18
N CYS A 154 6.83 -33.68 2.81
CA CYS A 154 8.07 -34.45 2.97
C CYS A 154 8.16 -35.11 4.34
N ILE A 155 8.45 -36.42 4.36
CA ILE A 155 8.89 -37.14 5.55
C ILE A 155 10.42 -37.11 5.57
N PHE A 156 10.99 -36.51 6.61
CA PHE A 156 12.44 -36.44 6.80
C PHE A 156 12.87 -37.56 7.75
N PRO A 157 13.73 -38.50 7.35
CA PRO A 157 14.32 -39.50 8.24
C PRO A 157 15.34 -38.85 9.20
N ASP A 158 15.69 -39.60 10.24
CA ASP A 158 16.81 -39.26 11.13
C ASP A 158 18.16 -39.53 10.46
N TYR A 159 19.15 -38.70 10.79
CA TYR A 159 20.53 -38.92 10.36
C TYR A 159 21.19 -40.02 11.19
N ASP A 160 22.01 -40.86 10.55
CA ASP A 160 22.77 -41.92 11.21
C ASP A 160 23.70 -41.35 12.31
N PRO A 161 23.60 -41.83 13.57
CA PRO A 161 24.44 -41.35 14.66
C PRO A 161 25.95 -41.42 14.37
N GLU A 162 26.43 -42.42 13.64
CA GLU A 162 27.85 -42.56 13.30
C GLU A 162 28.28 -41.52 12.24
N GLN A 163 27.45 -41.33 11.22
CA GLN A 163 27.60 -40.25 10.22
C GLN A 163 27.66 -38.87 10.90
N ILE A 164 26.84 -38.63 11.93
CA ILE A 164 26.85 -37.37 12.69
C ILE A 164 28.12 -37.21 13.56
N GLN A 165 28.68 -38.29 14.13
CA GLN A 165 29.98 -38.20 14.80
C GLN A 165 31.11 -37.86 13.81
N LEU A 166 31.07 -38.45 12.62
CA LEU A 166 32.01 -38.17 11.54
C LEU A 166 31.91 -36.71 11.08
N LEU A 167 30.69 -36.19 10.92
CA LEU A 167 30.40 -34.78 10.64
C LEU A 167 30.94 -33.84 11.72
N ILE A 168 30.78 -34.18 13.00
CA ILE A 168 31.31 -33.38 14.12
C ILE A 168 32.84 -33.33 14.08
N LYS A 169 33.50 -34.46 13.80
CA LYS A 169 34.96 -34.53 13.66
C LYS A 169 35.45 -33.66 12.51
N LEU A 170 34.85 -33.81 11.32
CA LEU A 170 35.18 -33.02 10.13
C LEU A 170 34.93 -31.53 10.33
N SER A 171 33.77 -31.16 10.90
CA SER A 171 33.41 -29.76 11.13
C SER A 171 34.39 -29.07 12.07
N LYS A 172 34.82 -29.75 13.15
CA LYS A 172 35.86 -29.21 14.07
C LYS A 172 37.20 -28.99 13.37
N ASP A 173 37.60 -29.94 12.54
CA ASP A 173 38.83 -29.91 11.77
C ASP A 173 38.83 -28.75 10.74
N ILE A 174 37.73 -28.56 10.00
CA ILE A 174 37.51 -27.42 9.10
C ILE A 174 37.53 -26.08 9.86
N LEU A 175 36.82 -25.99 10.99
CA LEU A 175 36.75 -24.76 11.80
C LEU A 175 38.10 -24.40 12.43
N ALA A 176 38.90 -25.40 12.82
CA ALA A 176 40.27 -25.19 13.32
C ALA A 176 41.20 -24.62 12.23
N ARG A 177 41.04 -25.04 10.96
CA ARG A 177 41.73 -24.42 9.81
C ARG A 177 41.21 -23.02 9.45
N ASN A 178 39.95 -22.72 9.76
CA ASN A 178 39.25 -21.52 9.31
C ASN A 178 38.67 -20.72 10.50
N PRO A 179 39.52 -20.11 11.35
CA PRO A 179 39.08 -19.43 12.58
C PRO A 179 38.18 -18.19 12.36
N ASP A 180 38.11 -17.68 11.12
CA ASP A 180 37.18 -16.61 10.72
C ASP A 180 35.70 -17.07 10.66
N ILE A 181 35.43 -18.39 10.68
CA ILE A 181 34.09 -18.97 10.66
C ILE A 181 33.54 -19.00 12.09
N GLY A 182 32.88 -17.91 12.50
CA GLY A 182 32.18 -17.85 13.79
C GLY A 182 30.92 -18.74 13.84
N PRO A 183 30.31 -18.92 15.04
CA PRO A 183 29.11 -19.75 15.23
C PRO A 183 27.95 -19.40 14.30
N THR A 184 27.76 -18.12 13.98
CA THR A 184 26.68 -17.66 13.07
C THR A 184 27.00 -17.81 11.59
N GLN A 185 28.12 -18.46 11.24
CA GLN A 185 28.56 -18.72 9.87
C GLN A 185 28.56 -20.21 9.52
N VAL A 186 28.13 -21.07 10.44
CA VAL A 186 27.73 -22.46 10.15
C VAL A 186 26.21 -22.46 9.93
N VAL A 187 25.78 -22.88 8.75
CA VAL A 187 24.40 -22.68 8.25
C VAL A 187 23.92 -23.86 7.41
N GLY A 188 22.61 -24.04 7.28
CA GLY A 188 22.04 -24.96 6.30
C GLY A 188 21.88 -24.30 4.92
N HIS A 189 21.72 -25.10 3.87
CA HIS A 189 21.38 -24.56 2.55
C HIS A 189 20.05 -23.78 2.55
N ALA A 190 19.09 -24.25 3.35
CA ALA A 190 17.81 -23.58 3.60
C ALA A 190 17.97 -22.19 4.20
N ASP A 191 18.97 -21.94 5.06
CA ASP A 191 19.18 -20.62 5.65
C ASP A 191 19.62 -19.59 4.62
N ILE A 192 20.48 -20.02 3.70
CA ILE A 192 21.10 -19.17 2.69
C ILE A 192 20.28 -19.07 1.40
N ALA A 193 19.30 -19.95 1.20
CA ALA A 193 18.36 -19.95 0.07
C ALA A 193 16.90 -20.36 0.46
N PRO A 194 16.23 -19.67 1.41
CA PRO A 194 14.96 -20.15 2.01
C PRO A 194 13.81 -20.42 1.03
N ALA A 195 13.70 -19.61 -0.02
CA ALA A 195 12.65 -19.75 -1.04
C ALA A 195 12.88 -20.94 -2.01
N ARG A 196 14.07 -21.55 -1.99
CA ARG A 196 14.52 -22.56 -2.97
C ARG A 196 14.94 -23.89 -2.35
N LYS A 197 15.44 -23.90 -1.11
CA LYS A 197 16.06 -25.07 -0.48
C LYS A 197 15.49 -25.34 0.92
N THR A 198 15.48 -26.61 1.27
CA THR A 198 14.95 -27.15 2.54
C THR A 198 15.98 -27.97 3.30
N ASP A 199 17.12 -28.30 2.68
CA ASP A 199 18.23 -29.02 3.25
C ASP A 199 19.06 -28.18 4.25
N PRO A 200 19.60 -28.76 5.34
CA PRO A 200 19.59 -30.19 5.70
C PRO A 200 18.28 -30.64 6.40
N GLY A 201 17.22 -29.84 6.38
CA GLY A 201 15.91 -30.23 6.88
C GLY A 201 15.79 -30.28 8.41
N PRO A 202 14.58 -30.58 8.90
CA PRO A 202 14.24 -30.42 10.32
C PRO A 202 14.74 -31.54 11.25
N ARG A 203 15.19 -32.67 10.71
CA ARG A 203 15.81 -33.75 11.51
C ARG A 203 17.33 -33.57 11.66
N PHE A 204 17.92 -32.56 11.03
CA PHE A 204 19.36 -32.30 11.16
C PHE A 204 19.69 -31.86 12.60
N PRO A 205 20.69 -32.47 13.27
CA PRO A 205 20.87 -32.35 14.71
C PRO A 205 21.67 -31.09 15.10
N TRP A 206 21.21 -29.91 14.71
CA TRP A 206 21.84 -28.61 15.00
C TRP A 206 22.23 -28.42 16.47
N TYR A 207 21.37 -28.84 17.42
CA TYR A 207 21.68 -28.74 18.85
C TYR A 207 22.83 -29.65 19.29
N GLN A 208 22.99 -30.83 18.68
CA GLN A 208 24.10 -31.74 18.96
C GLN A 208 25.42 -31.16 18.44
N LEU A 209 25.41 -30.57 17.23
CA LEU A 209 26.56 -29.85 16.69
C LEU A 209 26.93 -28.67 17.60
N TYR A 210 25.96 -27.86 18.04
CA TYR A 210 26.19 -26.77 18.99
C TYR A 210 26.79 -27.26 20.31
N LYS A 211 26.26 -28.37 20.88
CA LYS A 211 26.82 -29.01 22.08
C LYS A 211 28.26 -29.51 21.89
N ALA A 212 28.65 -29.82 20.65
CA ALA A 212 30.04 -30.14 20.29
C ALA A 212 30.91 -28.91 19.99
N GLY A 213 30.36 -27.68 19.99
CA GLY A 213 31.07 -26.43 19.70
C GLY A 213 30.95 -25.94 18.24
N ILE A 214 30.02 -26.50 17.46
CA ILE A 214 29.85 -26.19 16.03
C ILE A 214 28.53 -25.42 15.82
N GLY A 215 28.61 -24.22 15.23
CA GLY A 215 27.44 -23.43 14.88
C GLY A 215 26.74 -22.74 16.05
N ALA A 216 25.62 -22.09 15.75
CA ALA A 216 24.91 -21.23 16.70
C ALA A 216 23.71 -21.95 17.35
N TRP A 217 23.51 -21.69 18.64
CA TRP A 217 22.25 -21.96 19.34
C TRP A 217 21.95 -20.90 20.40
N TYR A 218 20.67 -20.70 20.73
CA TYR A 218 20.20 -19.73 21.71
C TYR A 218 20.35 -20.24 23.15
N GLU A 219 20.44 -19.33 24.12
CA GLU A 219 20.24 -19.70 25.51
C GLU A 219 18.76 -19.83 25.84
N LYS A 220 18.39 -20.92 26.52
CA LYS A 220 16.99 -21.21 26.84
C LYS A 220 16.39 -20.14 27.75
N SER A 221 17.15 -19.66 28.75
CA SER A 221 16.71 -18.59 29.67
C SER A 221 16.38 -17.29 28.96
N ASP A 222 17.16 -16.93 27.93
CA ASP A 222 16.92 -15.72 27.14
C ASP A 222 15.68 -15.88 26.23
N MET A 223 15.49 -17.06 25.65
CA MET A 223 14.30 -17.39 24.86
C MET A 223 13.06 -17.38 25.76
N ASP A 224 13.09 -18.02 26.93
CA ASP A 224 11.98 -18.01 27.89
C ASP A 224 11.66 -16.58 28.37
N GLN A 225 12.68 -15.73 28.59
CA GLN A 225 12.51 -14.30 28.93
C GLN A 225 11.78 -13.54 27.82
N TYR A 226 12.26 -13.60 26.57
CA TYR A 226 11.60 -12.93 25.45
C TYR A 226 10.21 -13.52 25.15
N TRP A 227 10.01 -14.82 25.38
CA TRP A 227 8.75 -15.49 25.13
C TRP A 227 7.65 -15.02 26.09
N GLN A 228 7.98 -14.77 27.37
CA GLN A 228 7.05 -14.16 28.32
C GLN A 228 6.61 -12.74 27.92
N ILE A 229 7.51 -11.98 27.28
CA ILE A 229 7.23 -10.62 26.80
C ILE A 229 6.36 -10.68 25.53
N PHE A 230 6.80 -11.43 24.52
CA PHE A 230 6.11 -11.51 23.22
C PHE A 230 4.82 -12.34 23.23
N GLN A 231 4.51 -13.06 24.33
CA GLN A 231 3.18 -13.63 24.57
C GLN A 231 2.13 -12.56 24.91
N ARG A 232 2.55 -11.42 25.48
CA ARG A 232 1.66 -10.29 25.77
C ARG A 232 1.49 -9.44 24.51
N ASP A 233 2.61 -8.97 23.99
CA ASP A 233 2.65 -8.02 22.88
C ASP A 233 3.69 -8.47 21.85
N ILE A 234 3.22 -9.09 20.77
CA ILE A 234 4.11 -9.67 19.76
C ILE A 234 4.69 -8.59 18.82
N PRO A 235 6.01 -8.60 18.52
CA PRO A 235 6.61 -7.70 17.53
C PRO A 235 5.90 -7.76 16.17
N ASN A 236 5.66 -6.60 15.55
CA ASN A 236 5.07 -6.57 14.21
C ASN A 236 6.00 -7.19 13.15
N ILE A 237 5.43 -7.57 12.01
CA ILE A 237 6.17 -8.31 10.97
C ILE A 237 7.37 -7.51 10.42
N GLY A 238 7.29 -6.18 10.35
CA GLY A 238 8.41 -5.34 9.92
C GLY A 238 9.61 -5.45 10.88
N LEU A 239 9.35 -5.39 12.18
CA LEU A 239 10.37 -5.59 13.20
C LEU A 239 10.95 -7.03 13.17
N VAL A 240 10.11 -8.05 12.95
CA VAL A 240 10.56 -9.46 12.81
C VAL A 240 11.45 -9.64 11.57
N GLN A 241 11.06 -9.10 10.41
CA GLN A 241 11.87 -9.11 9.18
C GLN A 241 13.21 -8.40 9.41
N LYS A 242 13.20 -7.25 10.10
CA LYS A 242 14.41 -6.51 10.42
C LYS A 242 15.32 -7.29 11.37
N ALA A 243 14.76 -8.00 12.34
CA ALA A 243 15.49 -8.89 13.24
C ALA A 243 16.14 -10.08 12.49
N LEU A 244 15.40 -10.75 11.58
CA LEU A 244 15.93 -11.83 10.72
C LEU A 244 17.09 -11.33 9.85
N ASN A 245 16.94 -10.15 9.23
CA ASN A 245 18.00 -9.48 8.47
C ASN A 245 19.23 -9.14 9.34
N ARG A 246 19.02 -8.64 10.57
CA ARG A 246 20.12 -8.34 11.49
C ARG A 246 20.88 -9.60 11.91
N TYR A 247 20.20 -10.74 12.03
CA TYR A 247 20.83 -12.02 12.34
C TYR A 247 21.66 -12.56 11.17
N GLY A 248 21.08 -12.66 9.97
CA GLY A 248 21.83 -13.05 8.76
C GLY A 248 21.04 -13.27 7.48
N TYR A 249 19.71 -13.42 7.53
CA TYR A 249 18.88 -13.77 6.38
C TYR A 249 18.79 -12.65 5.32
N GLY A 250 18.66 -13.04 4.05
CA GLY A 250 18.53 -12.14 2.90
C GLY A 250 17.17 -11.46 2.74
N ILE A 251 16.47 -11.21 3.84
CA ILE A 251 15.12 -10.65 3.86
C ILE A 251 15.14 -9.12 3.91
N ILE A 252 14.19 -8.50 3.23
CA ILE A 252 13.92 -7.06 3.24
C ILE A 252 12.73 -6.80 4.16
N GLU A 253 12.76 -5.69 4.89
CA GLU A 253 11.65 -5.23 5.70
C GLU A 253 10.53 -4.66 4.81
N THR A 254 9.35 -5.28 4.85
CA THR A 254 8.14 -4.88 4.09
C THR A 254 6.93 -4.60 4.97
N GLY A 255 6.96 -5.00 6.25
CA GLY A 255 5.84 -4.89 7.19
C GLY A 255 4.73 -5.92 7.00
N ILE A 256 4.79 -6.75 5.95
CA ILE A 256 3.73 -7.67 5.54
C ILE A 256 4.24 -9.12 5.59
N LEU A 257 3.43 -10.04 6.12
CA LEU A 257 3.74 -11.48 6.11
C LEU A 257 3.58 -12.06 4.70
N ASP A 258 4.61 -11.88 3.88
CA ASP A 258 4.66 -12.38 2.50
C ASP A 258 5.42 -13.70 2.35
N SER A 259 5.40 -14.28 1.14
CA SER A 259 5.99 -15.60 0.88
C SER A 259 7.47 -15.67 1.26
N ASN A 260 8.26 -14.65 0.92
CA ASN A 260 9.68 -14.61 1.30
C ASN A 260 9.87 -14.57 2.82
N THR A 261 8.95 -13.91 3.54
CA THR A 261 8.92 -13.91 5.01
C THR A 261 8.57 -15.28 5.58
N ILE A 262 7.55 -15.95 5.03
CA ILE A 262 7.14 -17.30 5.41
C ILE A 262 8.25 -18.33 5.14
N ASP A 263 8.88 -18.26 3.97
CA ASP A 263 10.01 -19.12 3.57
C ASP A 263 11.19 -18.94 4.53
N THR A 264 11.56 -17.68 4.84
CA THR A 264 12.63 -17.35 5.78
C THR A 264 12.32 -17.84 7.20
N LEU A 265 11.09 -17.65 7.68
CA LEU A 265 10.64 -18.16 8.99
C LEU A 265 10.65 -19.70 9.03
N THR A 266 10.29 -20.36 7.93
CA THR A 266 10.31 -21.82 7.82
C THR A 266 11.75 -22.35 7.89
N ALA A 267 12.70 -21.75 7.15
CA ALA A 267 14.12 -22.10 7.26
C ALA A 267 14.66 -21.88 8.69
N PHE A 268 14.37 -20.72 9.28
CA PHE A 268 14.73 -20.40 10.66
C PHE A 268 14.16 -21.41 11.68
N GLN A 269 12.92 -21.84 11.51
CA GLN A 269 12.29 -22.86 12.35
C GLN A 269 12.94 -24.24 12.16
N MET A 270 13.25 -24.66 10.92
CA MET A 270 13.97 -25.92 10.68
C MET A 270 15.35 -25.94 11.35
N HIS A 271 16.04 -24.79 11.43
CA HIS A 271 17.33 -24.69 12.11
C HIS A 271 17.17 -24.68 13.65
N PHE A 272 16.40 -23.74 14.21
CA PHE A 272 16.44 -23.45 15.65
C PHE A 272 15.24 -24.00 16.46
N ILE A 273 14.14 -24.36 15.81
CA ILE A 273 12.90 -24.82 16.47
C ILE A 273 12.25 -25.97 15.67
N PRO A 274 12.98 -27.07 15.37
CA PRO A 274 12.52 -28.09 14.43
C PRO A 274 11.22 -28.82 14.83
N TRP A 275 10.79 -28.70 16.08
CA TRP A 275 9.51 -29.21 16.59
C TRP A 275 8.31 -28.26 16.37
N ASN A 276 8.50 -27.08 15.78
CA ASN A 276 7.43 -26.11 15.49
C ASN A 276 7.67 -25.38 14.15
N ILE A 277 7.54 -26.11 13.05
CA ILE A 277 7.73 -25.58 11.69
C ILE A 277 6.36 -25.27 11.10
N ASN A 278 6.00 -24.00 11.10
CA ASN A 278 4.68 -23.51 10.71
C ASN A 278 4.72 -22.25 9.82
N GLY A 279 5.90 -21.67 9.60
CA GLY A 279 6.12 -20.46 8.79
C GLY A 279 5.57 -19.16 9.40
N LYS A 280 5.09 -19.19 10.65
CA LYS A 280 4.50 -18.06 11.37
C LYS A 280 5.52 -17.38 12.28
N ALA A 281 5.43 -16.06 12.36
CA ALA A 281 6.13 -15.28 13.38
C ALA A 281 5.38 -15.39 14.73
N ASP A 282 5.30 -16.60 15.30
CA ASP A 282 4.70 -16.80 16.63
C ASP A 282 5.65 -16.34 17.75
N ALA A 283 5.10 -16.10 18.96
CA ALA A 283 5.84 -15.51 20.07
C ALA A 283 7.11 -16.30 20.44
N LYS A 284 7.10 -17.63 20.27
CA LYS A 284 8.24 -18.51 20.54
C LYS A 284 9.30 -18.43 19.44
N THR A 285 8.86 -18.33 18.18
CA THR A 285 9.72 -18.10 17.01
C THR A 285 10.45 -16.77 17.12
N VAL A 286 9.73 -15.69 17.44
CA VAL A 286 10.32 -14.35 17.61
C VAL A 286 11.21 -14.28 18.85
N ALA A 287 10.83 -14.92 19.97
CA ALA A 287 11.67 -14.98 21.16
C ALA A 287 13.00 -15.71 20.92
N THR A 288 12.98 -16.81 20.17
CA THR A 288 14.20 -17.55 19.78
C THR A 288 15.13 -16.67 18.95
N LEU A 289 14.58 -15.90 17.98
CA LEU A 289 15.35 -14.96 17.18
C LEU A 289 15.98 -13.85 18.02
N PHE A 290 15.25 -13.29 18.98
CA PHE A 290 15.78 -12.26 19.87
C PHE A 290 16.83 -12.81 20.85
N ALA A 291 16.68 -14.05 21.33
CA ALA A 291 17.72 -14.73 22.13
C ALA A 291 19.02 -14.98 21.32
N LEU A 292 18.91 -15.38 20.05
CA LEU A 292 20.07 -15.48 19.15
C LEU A 292 20.73 -14.13 18.89
N LEU A 293 19.94 -13.06 18.71
CA LEU A 293 20.45 -11.69 18.55
C LEU A 293 21.13 -11.19 19.83
N LYS A 294 20.58 -11.47 21.02
CA LYS A 294 21.20 -11.15 22.32
C LYS A 294 22.57 -11.78 22.46
N LYS A 295 22.68 -13.08 22.15
CA LYS A 295 23.92 -13.84 22.28
C LYS A 295 24.99 -13.49 21.24
N TYR A 296 24.62 -13.36 19.97
CA TYR A 296 25.60 -13.27 18.88
C TYR A 296 25.70 -11.89 18.20
N LYS A 297 24.73 -10.99 18.41
CA LYS A 297 24.67 -9.66 17.77
C LYS A 297 24.12 -8.57 18.73
N PRO A 298 24.58 -8.46 20.00
CA PRO A 298 23.99 -7.56 21.00
C PRO A 298 23.89 -6.09 20.54
N ASN A 299 24.92 -5.58 19.85
CA ASN A 299 24.94 -4.22 19.29
C ASN A 299 23.83 -3.97 18.24
N LYS A 300 23.30 -5.03 17.60
CA LYS A 300 22.16 -4.94 16.67
C LYS A 300 20.82 -5.12 17.38
N LEU A 301 20.80 -5.84 18.50
CA LEU A 301 19.60 -6.06 19.31
C LEU A 301 19.09 -4.77 19.93
N GLU A 302 19.98 -3.92 20.46
CA GLU A 302 19.59 -2.70 21.17
C GLU A 302 18.64 -1.81 20.34
N ALA A 303 19.00 -1.54 19.07
CA ALA A 303 18.15 -0.75 18.17
C ALA A 303 16.81 -1.44 17.81
N LEU A 304 16.76 -2.78 17.80
CA LEU A 304 15.51 -3.54 17.61
C LEU A 304 14.64 -3.48 18.88
N TRP A 305 15.26 -3.51 20.05
CA TRP A 305 14.59 -3.43 21.34
C TRP A 305 14.00 -2.05 21.61
N GLN A 306 14.76 -0.98 21.34
CA GLN A 306 14.26 0.40 21.42
C GLN A 306 13.07 0.62 20.48
N ARG A 307 13.14 0.09 19.25
CA ARG A 307 12.01 0.14 18.31
C ARG A 307 10.80 -0.63 18.83
N TYR A 308 10.99 -1.84 19.37
CA TYR A 308 9.90 -2.60 19.99
C TYR A 308 9.21 -1.79 21.10
N GLN A 309 9.98 -1.23 22.04
CA GLN A 309 9.45 -0.41 23.14
C GLN A 309 8.75 0.87 22.65
N PHE A 310 9.16 1.44 21.51
CA PHE A 310 8.49 2.56 20.86
C PHE A 310 7.18 2.13 20.18
N GLU A 311 7.17 1.01 19.46
CA GLU A 311 5.97 0.43 18.81
C GLU A 311 4.94 -0.10 19.84
N LEU A 312 5.38 -0.40 21.07
CA LEU A 312 4.51 -0.72 22.22
C LEU A 312 3.92 0.51 22.92
N GLN A 313 4.48 1.71 22.73
CA GLN A 313 3.81 2.89 23.27
C GLN A 313 2.45 2.98 22.59
N PRO A 314 1.34 3.09 23.33
CA PRO A 314 0.12 3.51 22.69
C PRO A 314 0.43 4.83 22.01
N VAL A 315 0.21 4.88 20.69
CA VAL A 315 0.02 6.18 20.06
C VAL A 315 -1.07 6.83 20.91
N ILE A 316 -0.73 7.93 21.58
CA ILE A 316 -1.74 8.80 22.18
C ILE A 316 -2.40 9.49 20.98
N GLU A 317 -3.17 8.70 20.23
CA GLU A 317 -4.24 9.23 19.41
C GLU A 317 -5.06 10.07 20.38
N PRO A 318 -5.25 11.37 20.13
CA PRO A 318 -6.25 12.10 20.89
C PRO A 318 -7.52 11.28 20.75
N VAL A 319 -8.10 10.83 21.87
CA VAL A 319 -9.28 9.97 21.86
C VAL A 319 -10.36 10.70 21.07
N TYR A 320 -10.48 10.36 19.79
CA TYR A 320 -11.33 11.08 18.87
C TYR A 320 -12.73 10.61 19.18
N ARG A 321 -13.34 11.28 20.17
CA ARG A 321 -14.73 11.06 20.54
C ARG A 321 -15.56 11.45 19.32
N ALA A 322 -15.93 10.44 18.53
CA ALA A 322 -16.63 10.60 17.27
C ALA A 322 -17.83 11.53 17.47
N LYS A 323 -17.70 12.73 16.91
CA LYS A 323 -18.64 13.83 17.11
C LYS A 323 -19.97 13.47 16.48
N ARG A 324 -21.05 13.42 17.26
CA ARG A 324 -22.37 13.04 16.76
C ARG A 324 -23.04 14.25 16.12
N GLY A 325 -22.97 14.35 14.80
CA GLY A 325 -23.53 15.49 14.06
C GLY A 325 -22.65 16.75 14.06
N GLN A 326 -23.24 17.85 13.61
CA GLN A 326 -22.55 19.13 13.43
C GLN A 326 -22.36 19.91 14.74
N ILE A 327 -23.25 19.72 15.70
CA ILE A 327 -23.06 20.13 17.10
C ILE A 327 -23.13 18.85 17.94
N ASP A 328 -22.13 18.64 18.80
CA ASP A 328 -22.14 17.70 19.94
C ASP A 328 -21.32 18.42 21.02
N ARG A 329 -21.97 19.29 21.79
CA ARG A 329 -21.33 20.22 22.74
C ARG A 329 -22.10 20.32 24.04
N VAL A 330 -21.35 20.42 25.13
CA VAL A 330 -21.87 20.71 26.48
C VAL A 330 -22.07 22.21 26.63
N PHE A 331 -23.18 22.59 27.29
CA PHE A 331 -23.55 23.95 27.64
C PHE A 331 -23.97 24.03 29.13
N PRO A 332 -23.61 25.10 29.86
CA PRO A 332 -22.71 26.18 29.44
C PRO A 332 -21.30 25.68 29.09
N ASP A 333 -20.61 26.43 28.24
CA ASP A 333 -19.19 26.25 27.97
C ASP A 333 -18.42 26.31 29.29
N ALA A 334 -17.54 25.34 29.52
CA ALA A 334 -16.75 25.20 30.75
C ALA A 334 -15.92 26.46 31.06
N GLU A 335 -15.79 26.81 32.34
CA GLU A 335 -15.31 28.12 32.80
C GLU A 335 -13.95 28.50 32.22
N GLU A 336 -13.02 27.55 32.10
CA GLU A 336 -11.68 27.76 31.52
C GLU A 336 -11.69 28.08 30.02
N LYS A 337 -12.82 27.88 29.34
CA LYS A 337 -13.05 28.19 27.92
C LYS A 337 -13.94 29.42 27.73
N ARG A 338 -14.54 29.97 28.79
CA ARG A 338 -15.43 31.13 28.69
C ARG A 338 -14.64 32.40 28.44
N SER A 339 -15.16 33.21 27.54
CA SER A 339 -14.69 34.58 27.33
C SER A 339 -15.35 35.52 28.33
N LYS A 340 -14.60 36.54 28.78
CA LYS A 340 -15.15 37.70 29.52
C LYS A 340 -16.17 38.52 28.70
N ARG A 341 -16.27 38.29 27.38
CA ARG A 341 -17.28 38.88 26.50
C ARG A 341 -18.48 37.93 26.40
N GLU A 342 -19.43 38.04 27.32
CA GLU A 342 -20.56 37.10 27.49
C GLU A 342 -21.23 36.66 26.18
N LEU A 343 -21.49 37.59 25.26
CA LEU A 343 -22.18 37.33 24.00
C LEU A 343 -21.45 36.41 22.99
N VAL A 344 -20.21 35.99 23.25
CA VAL A 344 -19.51 34.99 22.42
C VAL A 344 -19.56 33.57 22.98
N ASN A 345 -20.00 33.39 24.23
CA ASN A 345 -20.14 32.09 24.87
C ASN A 345 -21.47 31.41 24.48
N ASP A 346 -21.57 30.10 24.68
CA ASP A 346 -22.83 29.33 24.66
C ASP A 346 -23.61 29.40 23.33
N ARG A 347 -22.88 29.63 22.23
CA ARG A 347 -23.41 29.85 20.88
C ARG A 347 -22.72 28.96 19.86
N ALA A 348 -23.45 28.65 18.79
CA ALA A 348 -22.93 27.92 17.63
C ALA A 348 -23.69 28.23 16.35
N ILE A 349 -23.07 27.90 15.21
CA ILE A 349 -23.70 27.90 13.88
C ILE A 349 -23.86 26.45 13.44
N PHE A 350 -24.97 26.14 12.78
CA PHE A 350 -25.25 24.83 12.20
C PHE A 350 -26.01 24.97 10.87
N LYS A 351 -25.74 24.12 9.90
CA LYS A 351 -26.42 24.11 8.60
C LYS A 351 -27.73 23.35 8.69
N ALA A 352 -28.81 23.93 8.17
CA ALA A 352 -30.10 23.26 8.05
C ALA A 352 -30.86 23.73 6.80
N TYR A 353 -32.05 23.17 6.61
CA TYR A 353 -32.97 23.52 5.54
C TYR A 353 -34.33 23.87 6.12
N LYS A 354 -35.03 24.81 5.48
CA LYS A 354 -36.34 25.31 5.92
C LYS A 354 -37.33 24.16 6.07
N GLY A 355 -38.00 24.07 7.21
CA GLY A 355 -38.95 22.98 7.48
C GLY A 355 -38.29 21.66 7.89
N ARG A 356 -36.99 21.64 8.19
CA ARG A 356 -36.22 20.43 8.53
C ARG A 356 -35.34 20.62 9.77
N GLY A 357 -34.74 19.52 10.23
CA GLY A 357 -33.77 19.50 11.33
C GLY A 357 -34.39 19.14 12.69
N GLU A 358 -33.53 18.71 13.59
CA GLU A 358 -33.86 18.28 14.95
C GLU A 358 -32.75 18.69 15.92
N ILE A 359 -33.10 18.75 17.20
CA ILE A 359 -32.17 18.96 18.32
C ILE A 359 -32.38 17.85 19.34
N ILE A 360 -31.28 17.25 19.78
CA ILE A 360 -31.22 16.25 20.82
C ILE A 360 -30.54 16.89 22.02
N ILE A 361 -31.12 16.73 23.21
CA ILE A 361 -30.65 17.35 24.46
C ILE A 361 -30.51 16.23 25.49
N ASP A 362 -29.27 15.94 25.89
CA ASP A 362 -28.97 15.03 27.00
C ASP A 362 -28.78 15.88 28.28
N SER A 363 -29.63 15.72 29.30
CA SER A 363 -29.52 16.51 30.54
C SER A 363 -28.52 15.92 31.52
N MET A 364 -27.59 16.75 32.01
CA MET A 364 -26.63 16.42 33.06
C MET A 364 -26.93 17.26 34.29
N ASN A 365 -27.91 16.80 35.08
CA ASN A 365 -28.47 17.45 36.27
C ASN A 365 -29.25 18.75 36.04
N ALA A 366 -29.51 19.14 34.79
CA ALA A 366 -30.34 20.30 34.50
C ALA A 366 -31.84 19.97 34.60
N THR A 367 -32.60 20.87 35.21
CA THR A 367 -34.07 20.87 35.28
C THR A 367 -34.70 21.78 34.22
N SER A 368 -33.98 22.77 33.71
CA SER A 368 -34.42 23.62 32.58
C SER A 368 -33.23 24.30 31.90
N ALA A 369 -33.43 24.72 30.64
CA ALA A 369 -32.49 25.54 29.88
C ALA A 369 -33.23 26.38 28.83
N ASP A 370 -32.76 27.59 28.58
CA ASP A 370 -33.31 28.51 27.59
C ASP A 370 -32.56 28.38 26.26
N ILE A 371 -33.10 27.56 25.36
CA ILE A 371 -32.48 27.27 24.06
C ILE A 371 -33.20 28.05 22.95
N TYR A 372 -32.43 28.75 22.12
CA TYR A 372 -32.91 29.58 21.02
C TYR A 372 -32.32 29.11 19.70
N ILE A 373 -33.19 29.04 18.68
CA ILE A 373 -32.81 28.74 17.28
C ILE A 373 -33.23 29.93 16.42
N ASN A 374 -32.28 30.57 15.73
CA ASN A 374 -32.52 31.81 14.97
C ASN A 374 -33.26 32.89 15.79
N GLY A 375 -32.88 33.04 17.06
CA GLY A 375 -33.51 33.98 18.01
C GLY A 375 -34.86 33.53 18.59
N GLN A 376 -35.44 32.43 18.10
CA GLN A 376 -36.73 31.91 18.58
C GLN A 376 -36.53 30.83 19.66
N LYS A 377 -37.05 31.07 20.88
CA LYS A 377 -36.99 30.11 21.99
C LYS A 377 -37.71 28.80 21.62
N ILE A 378 -37.16 27.64 22.00
CA ILE A 378 -37.84 26.36 21.89
C ILE A 378 -38.72 26.11 23.13
N SER A 379 -39.87 25.48 22.96
CA SER A 379 -40.80 25.18 24.04
C SER A 379 -40.51 23.79 24.59
N ILE A 380 -39.96 23.74 25.80
CA ILE A 380 -39.65 22.50 26.53
C ILE A 380 -40.79 22.27 27.51
N ALA A 381 -41.66 21.29 27.21
CA ALA A 381 -42.99 21.18 27.82
C ALA A 381 -43.02 20.65 29.27
N SER A 382 -41.89 20.12 29.77
CA SER A 382 -41.75 19.57 31.10
C SER A 382 -40.36 19.86 31.64
N PRO A 383 -40.17 19.92 32.98
CA PRO A 383 -38.83 19.95 33.57
C PRO A 383 -37.96 18.80 33.05
N MET A 384 -36.70 19.12 32.77
CA MET A 384 -35.69 18.12 32.43
C MET A 384 -35.36 17.26 33.66
N VAL A 385 -34.99 16.01 33.40
CA VAL A 385 -34.59 15.03 34.41
C VAL A 385 -33.15 14.59 34.08
N ALA A 386 -32.31 14.50 35.11
CA ALA A 386 -30.93 14.04 34.98
C ALA A 386 -30.83 12.70 34.24
N GLY A 387 -29.92 12.59 33.28
CA GLY A 387 -29.68 11.39 32.49
C GLY A 387 -30.68 11.15 31.35
N ASN A 388 -31.80 11.89 31.28
CA ASN A 388 -32.76 11.73 30.20
C ASN A 388 -32.32 12.45 28.91
N ARG A 389 -32.66 11.82 27.78
CA ARG A 389 -32.55 12.38 26.43
C ARG A 389 -33.90 12.94 25.97
N TYR A 390 -33.87 14.15 25.44
CA TYR A 390 -35.02 14.83 24.83
C TYR A 390 -34.73 15.09 23.34
N GLN A 391 -35.73 14.99 22.48
CA GLN A 391 -35.60 15.21 21.04
C GLN A 391 -36.73 16.12 20.55
N TYR A 392 -36.39 17.22 19.89
CA TYR A 392 -37.34 18.22 19.40
C TYR A 392 -37.10 18.53 17.92
N SER A 393 -38.18 18.71 17.16
CA SER A 393 -38.08 19.17 15.77
C SER A 393 -37.76 20.66 15.69
N LEU A 394 -36.79 21.01 14.85
CA LEU A 394 -36.42 22.39 14.54
C LEU A 394 -37.18 22.96 13.34
N ALA A 395 -38.03 22.17 12.67
CA ALA A 395 -38.65 22.49 11.39
C ALA A 395 -39.37 23.86 11.33
N ARG A 396 -39.98 24.33 12.43
CA ARG A 396 -40.66 25.63 12.50
C ARG A 396 -39.70 26.84 12.58
N ARG A 397 -38.42 26.62 12.89
CA ARG A 397 -37.44 27.66 13.23
C ARG A 397 -36.25 27.72 12.26
N THR A 398 -36.04 26.69 11.44
CA THR A 398 -34.91 26.60 10.50
C THR A 398 -35.17 27.34 9.19
N LYS A 399 -34.07 27.84 8.60
CA LYS A 399 -33.96 28.39 7.24
C LYS A 399 -32.92 27.59 6.45
N ASN A 400 -32.84 27.80 5.14
CA ASN A 400 -31.78 27.21 4.31
C ASN A 400 -30.41 27.83 4.66
N GLY A 401 -29.36 27.00 4.64
CA GLY A 401 -28.00 27.42 4.96
C GLY A 401 -27.77 27.51 6.47
N ASP A 402 -27.07 28.56 6.89
CA ASP A 402 -26.62 28.71 8.28
C ASP A 402 -27.74 29.14 9.23
N ASN A 403 -27.84 28.44 10.35
CA ASN A 403 -28.78 28.67 11.44
C ASN A 403 -28.00 28.87 12.74
N THR A 404 -28.52 29.69 13.65
CA THR A 404 -27.85 29.99 14.93
C THR A 404 -28.48 29.23 16.09
N LEU A 405 -27.63 28.68 16.95
CA LEU A 405 -27.94 28.12 18.26
C LEU A 405 -27.43 29.06 19.35
N ARG A 406 -28.23 29.27 20.40
CA ARG A 406 -27.85 29.95 21.65
C ARG A 406 -28.47 29.21 22.84
N VAL A 407 -27.71 29.02 23.90
CA VAL A 407 -28.16 28.42 25.16
C VAL A 407 -27.93 29.40 26.30
N GLU A 408 -28.95 29.60 27.14
CA GLU A 408 -28.92 30.48 28.32
C GLU A 408 -29.64 29.78 29.49
N ASN A 409 -29.52 30.32 30.70
CA ASN A 409 -30.32 29.93 31.88
C ASN A 409 -30.41 28.40 32.12
N VAL A 410 -29.28 27.68 32.08
CA VAL A 410 -29.23 26.28 32.52
C VAL A 410 -29.34 26.24 34.04
N ILE A 411 -30.38 25.57 34.54
CA ILE A 411 -30.78 25.56 35.96
C ILE A 411 -30.83 24.10 36.45
N PRO A 412 -30.42 23.79 37.70
CA PRO A 412 -29.79 24.67 38.68
C PRO A 412 -28.38 25.12 38.27
N GLU A 413 -27.82 26.08 39.00
CA GLU A 413 -26.43 26.51 38.79
C GLU A 413 -25.45 25.33 38.95
N GLY A 414 -24.44 25.26 38.07
CA GLY A 414 -23.53 24.12 37.97
C GLY A 414 -24.08 22.90 37.21
N ALA A 415 -25.37 22.88 36.85
CA ALA A 415 -25.90 21.88 35.92
C ALA A 415 -25.47 22.15 34.47
N THR A 416 -25.48 21.11 33.64
CA THR A 416 -25.13 21.21 32.23
C THR A 416 -26.08 20.40 31.35
N ILE A 417 -26.11 20.71 30.05
CA ILE A 417 -26.79 19.92 29.02
C ILE A 417 -25.81 19.65 27.88
N ASN A 418 -25.87 18.46 27.27
CA ASN A 418 -25.19 18.23 25.99
C ASN A 418 -26.20 18.35 24.85
N ILE A 419 -25.97 19.29 23.95
CA ILE A 419 -26.79 19.49 22.75
C ILE A 419 -26.12 18.78 21.57
N VAL A 420 -26.90 17.94 20.92
CA VAL A 420 -26.59 17.35 19.62
C VAL A 420 -27.52 17.93 18.55
N ILE A 421 -26.95 18.38 17.43
CA ILE A 421 -27.69 18.71 16.21
C ILE A 421 -27.08 17.89 15.06
N PRO A 422 -27.82 16.92 14.49
CA PRO A 422 -27.37 16.14 13.34
C PRO A 422 -27.14 16.99 12.08
N TYR A 423 -26.29 16.50 11.18
CA TYR A 423 -26.12 17.06 9.84
C TYR A 423 -27.36 16.80 8.97
N PRO A 424 -27.69 17.67 8.01
CA PRO A 424 -28.76 17.42 7.06
C PRO A 424 -28.54 16.14 6.24
N THR A 425 -29.61 15.38 5.99
CA THR A 425 -29.62 14.23 5.07
C THR A 425 -30.28 14.59 3.74
N LEU A 426 -30.16 13.74 2.72
CA LEU A 426 -30.95 13.89 1.49
C LEU A 426 -32.41 13.50 1.71
N VAL A 427 -33.33 14.23 1.07
CA VAL A 427 -34.75 13.88 0.95
C VAL A 427 -35.10 13.82 -0.53
N ASP A 428 -35.62 12.68 -1.00
CA ASP A 428 -36.07 12.58 -2.39
C ASP A 428 -37.42 13.29 -2.58
N LYS A 429 -37.41 14.35 -3.41
CA LYS A 429 -38.62 15.07 -3.86
C LYS A 429 -38.89 14.90 -5.35
N SER A 430 -38.01 14.19 -6.08
CA SER A 430 -38.09 14.04 -7.54
C SER A 430 -39.35 13.29 -8.01
N MET A 431 -39.97 12.52 -7.12
CA MET A 431 -41.20 11.75 -7.39
C MET A 431 -42.50 12.46 -6.94
N ASN A 432 -42.44 13.63 -6.30
CA ASN A 432 -43.64 14.28 -5.72
C ASN A 432 -44.48 15.04 -6.75
N LYS A 433 -45.31 14.31 -7.50
CA LYS A 433 -46.24 14.84 -8.52
C LYS A 433 -47.19 15.95 -8.04
N ASN A 434 -47.41 16.10 -6.73
CA ASN A 434 -48.32 17.10 -6.17
C ASN A 434 -47.62 18.43 -5.80
N ALA A 435 -46.30 18.52 -5.94
CA ALA A 435 -45.60 19.79 -5.76
C ALA A 435 -45.87 20.71 -6.96
N LYS A 436 -46.63 21.79 -6.72
CA LYS A 436 -46.99 22.82 -7.74
C LYS A 436 -45.79 23.49 -8.44
N ASN A 437 -44.58 23.29 -7.94
CA ASN A 437 -43.31 23.84 -8.43
C ASN A 437 -42.30 22.72 -8.80
N LEU A 438 -42.77 21.57 -9.31
CA LEU A 438 -41.85 20.56 -9.85
C LEU A 438 -41.11 21.14 -11.05
N LYS A 439 -39.79 21.34 -10.88
CA LYS A 439 -38.89 21.84 -11.92
C LYS A 439 -38.95 20.95 -13.15
N SER A 440 -39.35 21.53 -14.28
CA SER A 440 -39.49 20.82 -15.54
C SER A 440 -38.14 20.83 -16.24
N PHE A 441 -37.26 19.91 -15.81
CA PHE A 441 -35.97 19.58 -16.44
C PHE A 441 -36.09 19.09 -17.91
N SER A 442 -37.16 19.45 -18.61
CA SER A 442 -37.52 19.12 -19.98
C SER A 442 -36.45 19.47 -21.01
N ALA A 443 -35.74 20.61 -20.87
CA ALA A 443 -34.61 20.93 -21.74
C ALA A 443 -33.44 19.93 -21.58
N VAL A 444 -33.13 19.57 -20.33
CA VAL A 444 -32.13 18.55 -19.98
C VAL A 444 -32.57 17.16 -20.48
N ASP A 445 -33.82 16.78 -20.21
CA ASP A 445 -34.42 15.52 -20.64
C ASP A 445 -34.41 15.40 -22.17
N LYS A 446 -34.75 16.48 -22.88
CA LYS A 446 -34.71 16.53 -24.34
C LYS A 446 -33.28 16.35 -24.85
N GLN A 447 -32.31 17.15 -24.40
CA GLN A 447 -30.94 17.07 -24.90
C GLN A 447 -30.31 15.69 -24.71
N ILE A 448 -30.53 15.05 -23.54
CA ILE A 448 -30.02 13.69 -23.29
C ILE A 448 -30.73 12.66 -24.17
N THR A 449 -32.04 12.81 -24.40
CA THR A 449 -32.82 11.90 -25.26
C THR A 449 -32.43 12.04 -26.74
N ASP A 450 -32.31 13.27 -27.24
CA ASP A 450 -31.86 13.59 -28.61
C ASP A 450 -30.47 12.97 -28.87
N ASP A 451 -29.53 13.09 -27.93
CA ASP A 451 -28.19 12.49 -28.04
C ASP A 451 -28.26 10.95 -28.12
N ILE A 452 -29.15 10.31 -27.34
CA ILE A 452 -29.33 8.85 -27.30
C ILE A 452 -29.93 8.33 -28.60
N GLU A 453 -30.94 9.03 -29.14
CA GLU A 453 -31.54 8.72 -30.45
C GLU A 453 -30.50 8.82 -31.58
N GLN A 454 -29.59 9.80 -31.50
CA GLN A 454 -28.46 9.96 -32.43
C GLN A 454 -27.28 8.99 -32.17
N GLY A 455 -27.34 8.16 -31.12
CA GLY A 455 -26.43 7.04 -30.90
C GLY A 455 -25.65 7.04 -29.59
N PHE A 456 -25.75 8.07 -28.76
CA PHE A 456 -25.19 8.08 -27.40
C PHE A 456 -25.72 6.86 -26.60
N PRO A 457 -24.91 6.28 -25.68
CA PRO A 457 -25.29 5.00 -25.09
C PRO A 457 -26.33 5.13 -23.97
N GLY A 458 -26.04 5.91 -22.93
CA GLY A 458 -26.95 6.12 -21.81
C GLY A 458 -26.35 7.00 -20.71
N ALA A 459 -27.22 7.47 -19.81
CA ALA A 459 -26.86 8.36 -18.72
C ALA A 459 -27.72 8.09 -17.48
N ALA A 460 -27.17 8.38 -16.31
CA ALA A 460 -27.90 8.55 -15.07
C ALA A 460 -27.56 9.93 -14.50
N LEU A 461 -28.60 10.72 -14.19
CA LEU A 461 -28.51 12.08 -13.67
C LEU A 461 -29.17 12.17 -12.30
N LEU A 462 -28.49 12.82 -11.36
CA LEU A 462 -29.02 13.24 -10.08
C LEU A 462 -28.67 14.70 -9.80
N VAL A 463 -29.66 15.50 -9.41
CA VAL A 463 -29.50 16.91 -9.04
C VAL A 463 -30.06 17.12 -7.64
N ILE A 464 -29.23 17.67 -6.76
CA ILE A 464 -29.52 18.02 -5.38
C ILE A 464 -29.59 19.54 -5.27
N LYS A 465 -30.62 20.07 -4.59
CA LYS A 465 -30.75 21.49 -4.22
C LYS A 465 -31.40 21.62 -2.84
N ASP A 466 -30.80 22.42 -1.96
CA ASP A 466 -31.30 22.67 -0.60
C ASP A 466 -31.54 21.37 0.21
N GLY A 467 -30.61 20.41 0.06
CA GLY A 467 -30.68 19.08 0.67
C GLY A 467 -31.79 18.16 0.15
N ASN A 468 -32.39 18.49 -1.01
CA ASN A 468 -33.41 17.67 -1.66
C ASN A 468 -32.92 17.15 -3.00
N ILE A 469 -33.20 15.89 -3.32
CA ILE A 469 -33.03 15.40 -4.68
C ILE A 469 -34.22 15.93 -5.49
N ILE A 470 -33.94 16.83 -6.44
CA ILE A 470 -34.92 17.49 -7.29
C ILE A 470 -35.01 16.89 -8.70
N LYS A 471 -33.99 16.12 -9.11
CA LYS A 471 -33.99 15.27 -10.30
C LYS A 471 -33.25 13.99 -9.98
N HIS A 472 -33.81 12.84 -10.34
CA HIS A 472 -33.10 11.55 -10.34
C HIS A 472 -33.67 10.70 -11.47
N GLN A 473 -32.91 10.51 -12.55
CA GLN A 473 -33.41 9.92 -13.78
C GLN A 473 -32.32 9.11 -14.49
N ALA A 474 -32.73 8.04 -15.17
CA ALA A 474 -31.89 7.25 -16.06
C ALA A 474 -32.43 7.31 -17.50
N TYR A 475 -31.52 7.25 -18.47
CA TYR A 475 -31.77 7.42 -19.89
C TYR A 475 -30.97 6.41 -20.70
N GLY A 476 -31.55 5.89 -21.78
CA GLY A 476 -30.87 5.01 -22.72
C GLY A 476 -30.48 3.66 -22.10
N TYR A 477 -29.24 3.24 -22.33
CA TYR A 477 -28.82 1.85 -22.18
C TYR A 477 -27.53 1.71 -21.36
N ALA A 478 -27.58 0.86 -20.34
CA ALA A 478 -26.40 0.40 -19.60
C ALA A 478 -25.46 -0.43 -20.50
N ARG A 479 -25.99 -1.17 -21.48
CA ARG A 479 -25.20 -1.97 -22.44
C ARG A 479 -25.88 -2.08 -23.80
N LYS A 480 -25.21 -1.61 -24.86
CA LYS A 480 -25.66 -1.69 -26.28
C LYS A 480 -25.01 -2.79 -27.13
N PHE A 481 -23.89 -3.35 -26.68
CA PHE A 481 -23.02 -4.21 -27.50
C PHE A 481 -22.76 -5.54 -26.78
N ALA A 482 -22.69 -6.63 -27.55
CA ALA A 482 -22.25 -7.94 -27.11
C ALA A 482 -20.71 -8.03 -27.12
N ASP A 483 -20.13 -9.12 -26.60
CA ASP A 483 -18.68 -9.21 -26.37
C ASP A 483 -17.85 -9.24 -27.67
N GLY A 484 -18.44 -9.60 -28.82
CA GLY A 484 -17.80 -9.47 -30.15
C GLY A 484 -17.86 -8.04 -30.73
N GLY A 485 -18.59 -7.13 -30.10
CA GLY A 485 -18.79 -5.75 -30.53
C GLY A 485 -19.98 -5.50 -31.46
N GLU A 486 -20.77 -6.54 -31.77
CA GLU A 486 -22.06 -6.43 -32.43
C GLU A 486 -23.12 -5.78 -31.52
N LEU A 487 -24.11 -5.10 -32.12
CA LEU A 487 -25.24 -4.55 -31.38
C LEU A 487 -26.12 -5.66 -30.81
N LEU A 488 -26.52 -5.51 -29.54
CA LEU A 488 -27.51 -6.40 -28.93
C LEU A 488 -28.87 -6.21 -29.59
N ALA A 489 -29.54 -7.31 -29.95
CA ALA A 489 -30.94 -7.28 -30.40
C ALA A 489 -31.89 -6.73 -29.33
N GLN A 490 -31.54 -6.89 -28.04
CA GLN A 490 -32.20 -6.26 -26.91
C GLN A 490 -31.16 -5.61 -25.99
N PRO A 491 -30.84 -4.32 -26.20
CA PRO A 491 -29.92 -3.58 -25.33
C PRO A 491 -30.43 -3.48 -23.88
N VAL A 492 -29.52 -3.58 -22.91
CA VAL A 492 -29.86 -3.48 -21.48
C VAL A 492 -30.15 -2.02 -21.13
N LYS A 493 -31.38 -1.72 -20.70
CA LYS A 493 -31.79 -0.35 -20.30
C LYS A 493 -31.01 0.16 -19.09
N MET A 494 -30.72 1.46 -19.08
CA MET A 494 -30.12 2.15 -17.94
C MET A 494 -31.14 2.25 -16.79
N GLN A 495 -30.68 2.10 -15.54
CA GLN A 495 -31.51 2.23 -14.33
C GLN A 495 -30.91 3.27 -13.38
N LYS A 496 -31.72 3.80 -12.46
CA LYS A 496 -31.28 4.82 -11.49
C LYS A 496 -30.19 4.30 -10.53
N ASN A 497 -30.20 2.98 -10.28
CA ASN A 497 -29.24 2.23 -9.47
C ASN A 497 -28.19 1.47 -10.33
N THR A 498 -28.06 1.76 -11.63
CA THR A 498 -26.94 1.22 -12.40
C THR A 498 -25.63 1.74 -11.83
N ILE A 499 -24.68 0.83 -11.62
CA ILE A 499 -23.36 1.13 -11.04
C ILE A 499 -22.38 1.44 -12.18
N PHE A 500 -21.55 2.47 -12.03
CA PHE A 500 -20.59 2.90 -13.05
C PHE A 500 -19.17 2.83 -12.51
N ASP A 501 -18.20 2.52 -13.37
CA ASP A 501 -16.80 2.90 -13.15
C ASP A 501 -16.72 4.42 -13.23
N ILE A 502 -16.48 5.08 -12.09
CA ILE A 502 -16.44 6.55 -12.04
C ILE A 502 -15.07 7.13 -12.44
N ALA A 503 -14.12 6.27 -12.82
CA ALA A 503 -12.77 6.60 -13.27
C ALA A 503 -12.10 7.61 -12.32
N SER A 504 -11.63 8.75 -12.81
CA SER A 504 -10.90 9.73 -12.00
C SER A 504 -11.74 10.45 -10.93
N ASN A 505 -13.07 10.29 -10.87
CA ASN A 505 -13.83 10.67 -9.67
C ASN A 505 -13.41 9.82 -8.44
N THR A 506 -12.78 8.64 -8.63
CA THR A 506 -12.08 7.88 -7.56
C THR A 506 -11.12 8.75 -6.76
N LYS A 507 -10.41 9.66 -7.44
CA LYS A 507 -9.49 10.60 -6.79
C LYS A 507 -10.19 11.36 -5.67
N MET A 508 -11.43 11.80 -5.90
CA MET A 508 -12.17 12.64 -4.95
C MET A 508 -12.92 11.82 -3.91
N PHE A 509 -13.68 10.81 -4.36
CA PHE A 509 -14.62 10.10 -3.50
C PHE A 509 -14.02 8.90 -2.75
N ALA A 510 -12.79 8.46 -3.09
CA ALA A 510 -11.98 7.61 -2.23
C ALA A 510 -10.80 8.41 -1.65
N THR A 511 -9.81 8.74 -2.46
CA THR A 511 -8.50 9.24 -1.98
C THR A 511 -8.62 10.58 -1.26
N ASN A 512 -9.24 11.60 -1.86
CA ASN A 512 -9.31 12.94 -1.26
C ASN A 512 -10.22 12.95 -0.02
N PHE A 513 -11.34 12.21 -0.06
CA PHE A 513 -12.22 12.01 1.09
C PHE A 513 -11.47 11.38 2.27
N ALA A 514 -10.70 10.31 2.02
CA ALA A 514 -9.84 9.67 3.02
C ALA A 514 -8.78 10.63 3.58
N LEU A 515 -8.12 11.43 2.73
CA LEU A 515 -7.11 12.39 3.17
C LEU A 515 -7.71 13.51 4.03
N MET A 516 -8.92 14.00 3.71
CA MET A 516 -9.63 14.97 4.57
C MET A 516 -10.00 14.35 5.92
N THR A 517 -10.47 13.11 5.96
CA THR A 517 -10.74 12.39 7.22
C THR A 517 -9.46 12.20 8.06
N LEU A 518 -8.36 11.75 7.44
CA LEU A 518 -7.07 11.61 8.13
C LEU A 518 -6.50 12.97 8.61
N ALA A 519 -6.86 14.08 7.96
CA ALA A 519 -6.48 15.42 8.39
C ALA A 519 -7.32 15.90 9.60
N GLU A 520 -8.61 15.55 9.67
CA GLU A 520 -9.44 15.76 10.87
C GLU A 520 -8.90 14.98 12.08
N GLU A 521 -8.50 13.73 11.85
CA GLU A 521 -7.88 12.86 12.86
C GLU A 521 -6.47 13.35 13.30
N GLY A 522 -5.91 14.39 12.66
CA GLY A 522 -4.56 14.90 12.93
C GLY A 522 -3.43 13.97 12.44
N ARG A 523 -3.77 12.88 11.75
CA ARG A 523 -2.84 11.87 11.22
C ARG A 523 -2.23 12.28 9.88
N LEU A 524 -2.85 13.23 9.18
CA LEU A 524 -2.33 13.85 7.96
C LEU A 524 -2.19 15.37 8.11
N ASP A 525 -0.96 15.84 7.91
CA ASP A 525 -0.61 17.22 7.60
C ASP A 525 -0.15 17.30 6.14
N VAL A 526 -0.94 18.00 5.30
CA VAL A 526 -0.68 18.18 3.86
C VAL A 526 0.56 19.04 3.56
N THR A 527 1.08 19.76 4.56
CA THR A 527 2.27 20.61 4.42
C THR A 527 3.58 19.88 4.69
N LYS A 528 3.54 18.64 5.20
CA LYS A 528 4.74 17.81 5.40
C LYS A 528 5.22 17.15 4.10
N PRO A 529 6.53 16.86 3.98
CA PRO A 529 7.07 16.02 2.91
C PRO A 529 6.36 14.67 2.82
N LEU A 530 6.18 14.13 1.61
CA LEU A 530 5.62 12.78 1.45
C LEU A 530 6.51 11.71 2.12
N SER A 531 7.83 11.93 2.13
CA SER A 531 8.82 11.09 2.80
C SER A 531 8.67 11.02 4.32
N TYR A 532 7.97 11.97 4.96
CA TYR A 532 7.63 11.89 6.39
C TYR A 532 6.76 10.67 6.70
N TYR A 533 5.84 10.33 5.80
CA TYR A 533 4.93 9.19 5.95
C TYR A 533 5.46 7.94 5.23
N LEU A 534 6.10 8.12 4.07
CA LEU A 534 6.68 7.07 3.24
C LEU A 534 8.22 7.21 3.21
N PRO A 535 8.99 6.74 4.22
CA PRO A 535 10.43 6.96 4.31
C PRO A 535 11.24 6.46 3.11
N ASP A 536 10.75 5.41 2.42
CA ASP A 536 11.39 4.88 1.21
C ASP A 536 11.30 5.86 0.02
N TYR A 537 10.34 6.80 0.02
CA TYR A 537 10.16 7.84 -1.01
C TYR A 537 11.26 8.90 -0.92
N SER A 538 12.46 8.55 -1.36
CA SER A 538 13.68 9.33 -1.14
C SER A 538 14.56 9.45 -2.39
N GLY A 539 15.39 10.48 -2.44
CA GLY A 539 16.35 10.72 -3.52
C GLY A 539 15.75 11.27 -4.81
N GLY A 540 16.60 11.81 -5.69
CA GLY A 540 16.18 12.45 -6.94
C GLY A 540 15.30 13.70 -6.76
N GLY A 541 15.32 14.30 -5.56
CA GLY A 541 14.46 15.44 -5.19
C GLY A 541 13.07 15.05 -4.66
N ARG A 542 12.82 13.79 -4.34
CA ARG A 542 11.58 13.33 -3.69
C ARG A 542 11.38 13.95 -2.31
N ASP A 543 12.46 14.09 -1.57
CA ASP A 543 12.51 14.50 -0.17
C ASP A 543 11.99 15.93 0.07
N SER A 544 11.97 16.77 -0.98
CA SER A 544 11.49 18.16 -0.93
C SER A 544 10.03 18.33 -1.36
N ARG A 545 9.32 17.24 -1.71
CA ARG A 545 7.92 17.28 -2.18
C ARG A 545 6.96 17.01 -1.04
N LEU A 546 6.05 17.96 -0.83
CA LEU A 546 5.04 17.97 0.21
C LEU A 546 3.78 17.28 -0.30
N VAL A 547 3.00 16.68 0.60
CA VAL A 547 1.73 16.01 0.25
C VAL A 547 0.81 16.90 -0.60
N LYS A 548 0.74 18.21 -0.30
CA LYS A 548 -0.03 19.18 -1.08
C LYS A 548 0.40 19.30 -2.54
N ASP A 549 1.67 19.09 -2.88
CA ASP A 549 2.15 19.21 -4.27
C ASP A 549 1.62 18.06 -5.15
N PHE A 550 1.29 16.91 -4.56
CA PHE A 550 0.65 15.79 -5.25
C PHE A 550 -0.85 16.06 -5.44
N LEU A 551 -1.48 16.66 -4.42
CA LEU A 551 -2.88 17.07 -4.45
C LEU A 551 -3.14 18.16 -5.50
N THR A 552 -2.23 19.13 -5.66
CA THR A 552 -2.34 20.21 -6.67
C THR A 552 -1.72 19.83 -8.02
N HIS A 553 -1.16 18.62 -8.17
CA HIS A 553 -0.44 18.18 -9.37
C HIS A 553 0.79 19.02 -9.74
N THR A 554 1.47 19.62 -8.75
CA THR A 554 2.71 20.39 -8.93
C THR A 554 3.98 19.61 -8.55
N ALA A 555 3.86 18.34 -8.16
CA ALA A 555 4.99 17.44 -7.91
C ALA A 555 5.85 17.18 -9.17
N GLY A 556 5.31 17.34 -10.38
CA GLY A 556 6.09 17.32 -11.62
C GLY A 556 6.31 15.92 -12.22
N TYR A 557 5.52 14.92 -11.82
CA TYR A 557 5.46 13.63 -12.51
C TYR A 557 4.76 13.73 -13.87
N ALA A 558 5.19 12.92 -14.84
CA ALA A 558 4.50 12.81 -16.12
C ALA A 558 3.02 12.43 -15.93
N PRO A 559 2.10 12.82 -16.84
CA PRO A 559 0.67 12.56 -16.65
C PRO A 559 0.30 11.09 -16.41
N GLN A 560 1.08 10.17 -16.99
CA GLN A 560 0.99 8.74 -16.75
C GLN A 560 2.34 8.05 -17.02
N VAL A 561 2.54 6.91 -16.36
CA VAL A 561 3.52 5.89 -16.74
C VAL A 561 2.76 4.61 -17.08
N ARG A 562 3.00 4.04 -18.27
CA ARG A 562 2.28 2.85 -18.77
C ARG A 562 2.94 1.56 -18.27
N PHE A 563 3.00 1.36 -16.95
CA PHE A 563 3.64 0.17 -16.34
C PHE A 563 3.10 -1.16 -16.92
N PHE A 564 1.84 -1.18 -17.33
CA PHE A 564 1.15 -2.35 -17.86
C PHE A 564 1.62 -2.81 -19.27
N THR A 565 2.49 -2.08 -19.96
CA THR A 565 3.05 -2.50 -21.26
C THR A 565 4.56 -2.26 -21.34
N LYS A 566 5.26 -3.10 -22.12
CA LYS A 566 6.68 -2.92 -22.45
C LYS A 566 6.91 -1.65 -23.26
N GLU A 567 5.94 -1.25 -24.08
CA GLU A 567 5.93 -0.04 -24.89
C GLU A 567 5.58 1.21 -24.06
N ASN A 568 6.45 1.52 -23.09
CA ASN A 568 6.35 2.71 -22.27
C ASN A 568 7.59 3.61 -22.47
N LYS A 569 7.39 4.93 -22.35
CA LYS A 569 8.41 5.95 -22.65
C LYS A 569 9.66 5.92 -21.76
N LEU A 570 9.62 5.22 -20.62
CA LEU A 570 10.76 5.05 -19.71
C LEU A 570 11.53 3.73 -19.95
N GLY A 571 11.10 2.90 -20.90
CA GLY A 571 11.74 1.64 -21.25
C GLY A 571 11.27 0.43 -20.42
N GLU A 572 11.62 -0.78 -20.87
CA GLU A 572 11.10 -2.06 -20.34
C GLU A 572 11.39 -2.30 -18.85
N SER A 573 12.40 -1.63 -18.27
CA SER A 573 12.66 -1.67 -16.81
C SER A 573 11.45 -1.23 -15.97
N PHE A 574 10.62 -0.32 -16.51
CA PHE A 574 9.38 0.15 -15.90
C PHE A 574 8.14 -0.71 -16.22
N TYR A 575 8.28 -1.79 -17.01
CA TYR A 575 7.20 -2.74 -17.21
C TYR A 575 6.92 -3.54 -15.93
N SER A 576 5.68 -3.48 -15.44
CA SER A 576 5.20 -4.19 -14.26
C SER A 576 3.68 -4.32 -14.29
N GLN A 577 3.20 -5.56 -14.33
CA GLN A 577 1.82 -5.93 -14.01
C GLN A 577 1.74 -6.64 -12.64
N HIS A 578 2.60 -6.24 -11.69
CA HIS A 578 2.65 -6.81 -10.35
C HIS A 578 2.69 -5.70 -9.30
N HIS A 579 1.63 -5.58 -8.49
CA HIS A 579 1.43 -4.46 -7.55
C HIS A 579 2.67 -4.07 -6.73
N LYS A 580 3.36 -5.03 -6.06
CA LYS A 580 4.58 -4.71 -5.28
C LYS A 580 5.69 -4.05 -6.11
N LYS A 581 6.01 -4.61 -7.29
CA LYS A 581 7.04 -4.05 -8.19
C LYS A 581 6.62 -2.68 -8.71
N THR A 582 5.35 -2.49 -9.06
CA THR A 582 4.83 -1.19 -9.51
C THR A 582 4.92 -0.13 -8.40
N LYS A 583 4.53 -0.47 -7.17
CA LYS A 583 4.66 0.42 -6.00
C LYS A 583 6.13 0.80 -5.74
N GLN A 584 7.07 -0.15 -5.83
CA GLN A 584 8.50 0.12 -5.72
C GLN A 584 9.03 1.05 -6.84
N LEU A 585 8.65 0.81 -8.10
CA LEU A 585 9.02 1.67 -9.23
C LEU A 585 8.53 3.11 -9.03
N ILE A 586 7.28 3.27 -8.58
CA ILE A 586 6.67 4.58 -8.30
C ILE A 586 7.41 5.30 -7.17
N LEU A 587 7.69 4.61 -6.06
CA LEU A 587 8.41 5.18 -4.93
C LEU A 587 9.81 5.65 -5.32
N ASN A 588 10.59 4.82 -6.02
CA ASN A 588 12.05 4.97 -6.08
C ASN A 588 12.60 5.32 -7.46
N ASN A 589 11.92 4.95 -8.55
CA ASN A 589 12.50 4.95 -9.89
C ASN A 589 11.84 5.91 -10.88
N VAL A 590 10.52 6.17 -10.79
CA VAL A 590 9.83 7.05 -11.76
C VAL A 590 10.45 8.47 -11.70
N PRO A 591 10.94 9.03 -12.81
CA PRO A 591 11.54 10.35 -12.83
C PRO A 591 10.49 11.45 -12.87
N PHE A 592 10.88 12.64 -12.41
CA PHE A 592 10.14 13.88 -12.67
C PHE A 592 10.44 14.37 -14.07
N VAL A 593 9.44 14.93 -14.77
CA VAL A 593 9.62 15.51 -16.10
C VAL A 593 9.62 17.04 -16.10
N VAL A 594 9.25 17.66 -14.97
CA VAL A 594 9.45 19.10 -14.69
C VAL A 594 9.84 19.29 -13.22
N GLY A 595 10.32 20.49 -12.88
CA GLY A 595 10.59 20.89 -11.50
C GLY A 595 9.33 20.93 -10.63
N ARG A 596 9.53 20.77 -9.32
CA ARG A 596 8.49 21.00 -8.31
C ARG A 596 7.94 22.43 -8.45
N ASN A 597 6.62 22.60 -8.39
CA ASN A 597 5.94 23.90 -8.46
C ASN A 597 6.25 24.72 -9.74
N THR A 598 6.73 24.08 -10.81
CA THR A 598 6.97 24.74 -12.10
C THR A 598 5.69 24.83 -12.94
N LYS A 599 4.79 23.85 -12.84
CA LYS A 599 3.51 23.78 -13.58
C LYS A 599 2.58 22.75 -12.94
N HIS A 600 1.26 23.01 -12.97
CA HIS A 600 0.25 22.00 -12.72
C HIS A 600 0.18 20.99 -13.89
N MET A 601 0.50 19.73 -13.61
CA MET A 601 0.53 18.64 -14.57
C MET A 601 -0.22 17.44 -14.01
N TYR A 602 -1.51 17.36 -14.33
CA TYR A 602 -2.40 16.28 -13.91
C TYR A 602 -1.75 14.91 -14.14
N SER A 603 -1.39 14.24 -13.04
CA SER A 603 -0.68 12.96 -13.04
C SER A 603 -1.42 11.91 -12.24
N ASP A 604 -1.60 10.73 -12.83
CA ASP A 604 -2.10 9.59 -12.08
C ASP A 604 -1.08 9.10 -11.04
N THR A 605 0.24 9.28 -11.30
CA THR A 605 1.32 8.92 -10.36
C THR A 605 1.15 9.60 -9.00
N ASP A 606 0.72 10.87 -9.00
CA ASP A 606 0.49 11.65 -7.79
C ASP A 606 -0.58 10.98 -6.90
N PHE A 607 -1.71 10.61 -7.50
CA PHE A 607 -2.81 9.98 -6.77
C PHE A 607 -2.56 8.49 -6.46
N MET A 608 -1.72 7.81 -7.24
CA MET A 608 -1.23 6.47 -6.88
C MET A 608 -0.35 6.53 -5.61
N LEU A 609 0.54 7.53 -5.50
CA LEU A 609 1.31 7.81 -4.29
C LEU A 609 0.41 8.23 -3.10
N LEU A 610 -0.61 9.06 -3.32
CA LEU A 610 -1.57 9.43 -2.27
C LEU A 610 -2.41 8.23 -1.80
N GLY A 611 -2.71 7.27 -2.68
CA GLY A 611 -3.30 5.98 -2.27
C GLY A 611 -2.37 5.20 -1.35
N MET A 612 -1.09 5.09 -1.71
CA MET A 612 -0.06 4.43 -0.88
C MET A 612 0.22 5.16 0.45
N LEU A 613 0.07 6.48 0.46
CA LEU A 613 0.14 7.31 1.67
C LEU A 613 -0.97 6.94 2.67
N ILE A 614 -2.21 6.80 2.19
CA ILE A 614 -3.35 6.35 3.02
C ILE A 614 -3.03 4.97 3.59
N GLU A 615 -2.64 4.00 2.75
CA GLU A 615 -2.28 2.64 3.19
C GLU A 615 -1.21 2.64 4.30
N ARG A 616 -0.23 3.55 4.18
CA ARG A 616 0.89 3.66 5.12
C ARG A 616 0.51 4.32 6.45
N ILE A 617 -0.47 5.23 6.45
CA ILE A 617 -1.01 5.88 7.66
C ILE A 617 -2.00 4.95 8.39
N THR A 618 -2.81 4.19 7.65
CA THR A 618 -3.90 3.37 8.21
C THR A 618 -3.52 1.93 8.48
N GLY A 619 -2.50 1.38 7.79
CA GLY A 619 -2.18 -0.05 7.82
C GLY A 619 -3.17 -0.93 7.03
N GLN A 620 -4.15 -0.34 6.37
CA GLN A 620 -5.19 -1.02 5.58
C GLN A 620 -4.99 -0.74 4.08
N SER A 621 -5.51 -1.59 3.19
CA SER A 621 -5.60 -1.21 1.77
C SER A 621 -6.59 -0.05 1.58
N LEU A 622 -6.41 0.75 0.52
CA LEU A 622 -7.24 1.93 0.26
C LEU A 622 -8.74 1.59 0.26
N ASP A 623 -9.12 0.49 -0.39
CA ASP A 623 -10.51 0.04 -0.49
C ASP A 623 -11.10 -0.34 0.87
N VAL A 624 -10.37 -1.13 1.68
CA VAL A 624 -10.78 -1.53 3.03
C VAL A 624 -10.99 -0.30 3.92
N TYR A 625 -10.08 0.68 3.85
CA TYR A 625 -10.20 1.90 4.65
C TYR A 625 -11.46 2.70 4.30
N VAL A 626 -11.66 3.04 3.02
CA VAL A 626 -12.82 3.85 2.63
C VAL A 626 -14.14 3.11 2.79
N GLU A 627 -14.17 1.79 2.57
CA GLU A 627 -15.37 0.98 2.74
C GLU A 627 -15.79 0.92 4.22
N GLN A 628 -14.87 0.64 5.15
CA GLN A 628 -15.19 0.52 6.58
C GLN A 628 -15.40 1.87 7.28
N HIS A 629 -14.52 2.85 7.02
CA HIS A 629 -14.48 4.10 7.79
C HIS A 629 -15.34 5.22 7.19
N ILE A 630 -15.76 5.12 5.91
CA ILE A 630 -16.55 6.17 5.23
C ILE A 630 -17.86 5.59 4.69
N TYR A 631 -17.80 4.63 3.77
CA TYR A 631 -18.96 4.18 3.00
C TYR A 631 -19.97 3.41 3.87
N GLN A 632 -19.51 2.47 4.69
CA GLN A 632 -20.36 1.72 5.63
C GLN A 632 -21.00 2.65 6.68
N GLN A 633 -20.30 3.68 7.15
CA GLN A 633 -20.85 4.67 8.10
C GLN A 633 -22.01 5.48 7.49
N LEU A 634 -21.96 5.70 6.18
CA LEU A 634 -22.99 6.38 5.39
C LEU A 634 -24.06 5.42 4.82
N GLY A 635 -23.93 4.11 5.04
CA GLY A 635 -24.84 3.09 4.51
C GLY A 635 -24.71 2.85 2.99
N LEU A 636 -23.58 3.23 2.40
CA LEU A 636 -23.31 3.06 0.96
C LEU A 636 -22.82 1.64 0.69
N THR A 637 -23.45 0.93 -0.24
CA THR A 637 -23.19 -0.49 -0.52
C THR A 637 -22.93 -0.79 -1.99
N ASP A 638 -23.15 0.18 -2.89
CA ASP A 638 -22.79 0.13 -4.30
C ASP A 638 -21.56 1.01 -4.63
N THR A 639 -20.96 1.63 -3.60
CA THR A 639 -19.71 2.42 -3.66
C THR A 639 -18.55 1.57 -3.14
N LEU A 640 -17.77 0.98 -4.03
CA LEU A 640 -16.75 -0.02 -3.70
C LEU A 640 -15.70 -0.22 -4.80
N PHE A 641 -14.55 -0.81 -4.45
CA PHE A 641 -13.57 -1.30 -5.42
C PHE A 641 -13.80 -2.78 -5.73
N ASN A 642 -13.35 -3.25 -6.90
CA ASN A 642 -13.43 -4.65 -7.36
C ASN A 642 -14.79 -5.32 -7.08
N PRO A 643 -15.91 -4.73 -7.55
CA PRO A 643 -17.24 -5.11 -7.08
C PRO A 643 -17.65 -6.54 -7.45
N LEU A 644 -17.10 -7.11 -8.53
CA LEU A 644 -17.36 -8.50 -8.93
C LEU A 644 -16.79 -9.50 -7.92
N ASP A 645 -15.64 -9.20 -7.32
CA ASP A 645 -15.05 -10.01 -6.24
C ASP A 645 -15.83 -9.86 -4.92
N LYS A 646 -16.62 -8.78 -4.81
CA LYS A 646 -17.46 -8.42 -3.65
C LYS A 646 -18.96 -8.75 -3.89
N GLY A 647 -19.25 -9.73 -4.74
CA GLY A 647 -20.58 -10.33 -4.90
C GLY A 647 -21.58 -9.55 -5.76
N LYS A 648 -21.14 -8.52 -6.52
CA LYS A 648 -21.99 -7.86 -7.52
C LYS A 648 -21.90 -8.58 -8.87
N TYR A 649 -22.98 -8.53 -9.65
CA TYR A 649 -23.08 -9.19 -10.96
C TYR A 649 -22.90 -8.20 -12.11
N LYS A 650 -22.27 -8.62 -13.22
CA LYS A 650 -21.97 -7.75 -14.38
C LYS A 650 -23.19 -6.94 -14.87
N GLN A 651 -24.38 -7.53 -14.83
CA GLN A 651 -25.65 -6.92 -15.26
C GLN A 651 -26.05 -5.66 -14.45
N GLN A 652 -25.52 -5.47 -13.23
CA GLN A 652 -25.74 -4.27 -12.42
C GLN A 652 -24.97 -3.05 -12.92
N PHE A 653 -23.94 -3.26 -13.75
CA PHE A 653 -23.03 -2.22 -14.19
C PHE A 653 -23.37 -1.67 -15.56
N ALA A 654 -23.11 -0.38 -15.76
CA ALA A 654 -22.96 0.17 -17.10
C ALA A 654 -21.69 -0.42 -17.73
N ALA A 655 -21.80 -0.92 -18.95
CA ALA A 655 -20.64 -1.30 -19.75
C ALA A 655 -19.83 -0.05 -20.13
N THR A 656 -18.51 -0.13 -20.18
CA THR A 656 -17.62 1.04 -20.38
C THR A 656 -16.98 1.12 -21.75
N GLU A 657 -16.41 0.05 -22.30
CA GLU A 657 -15.79 0.07 -23.65
C GLU A 657 -16.07 -1.24 -24.38
N VAL A 658 -16.36 -1.13 -25.68
CA VAL A 658 -16.88 -2.22 -26.51
C VAL A 658 -15.87 -3.36 -26.70
N HIS A 659 -14.61 -3.01 -27.02
CA HIS A 659 -13.55 -3.97 -27.35
C HIS A 659 -12.46 -3.98 -26.28
N GLY A 660 -12.84 -3.99 -25.01
CA GLY A 660 -11.90 -4.03 -23.91
C GLY A 660 -11.11 -2.72 -23.75
N THR A 661 -9.80 -2.79 -23.52
CA THR A 661 -8.93 -1.58 -23.47
C THR A 661 -8.17 -1.36 -24.78
N THR A 662 -8.68 -1.89 -25.90
CA THR A 662 -8.00 -1.83 -27.21
C THR A 662 -8.24 -0.55 -28.00
N ARG A 663 -9.18 0.30 -27.60
CA ARG A 663 -9.55 1.53 -28.33
C ARG A 663 -9.95 1.19 -29.78
N GLY A 664 -10.76 0.13 -29.90
CA GLY A 664 -11.22 -0.41 -31.18
C GLY A 664 -10.07 -1.00 -32.00
N GLY A 665 -9.25 -1.84 -31.36
CA GLY A 665 -8.10 -2.52 -31.98
C GLY A 665 -6.82 -1.69 -32.17
N ARG A 666 -6.83 -0.39 -31.86
CA ARG A 666 -5.68 0.54 -32.05
C ARG A 666 -4.60 0.48 -30.97
N VAL A 667 -4.93 -0.13 -29.83
CA VAL A 667 -4.03 -0.35 -28.70
C VAL A 667 -3.97 -1.86 -28.45
N ASP A 668 -2.77 -2.43 -28.60
CA ASP A 668 -2.49 -3.82 -28.26
C ASP A 668 -1.32 -3.89 -27.27
N PHE A 669 -1.36 -4.88 -26.39
CA PHE A 669 -0.25 -5.26 -25.52
C PHE A 669 -0.52 -6.67 -24.95
N SER A 670 0.51 -7.32 -24.43
CA SER A 670 0.36 -8.63 -23.78
C SER A 670 -0.69 -8.55 -22.66
N ASN A 671 -1.75 -9.36 -22.79
CA ASN A 671 -2.97 -9.41 -21.96
C ASN A 671 -3.94 -8.22 -21.99
N VAL A 672 -3.87 -7.33 -22.99
CA VAL A 672 -4.93 -6.33 -23.21
C VAL A 672 -6.31 -7.00 -23.25
N ARG A 673 -7.26 -6.45 -22.49
CA ARG A 673 -8.65 -6.93 -22.48
C ARG A 673 -9.28 -6.61 -23.83
N LYS A 674 -10.05 -7.54 -24.42
CA LYS A 674 -10.66 -7.41 -25.77
C LYS A 674 -12.19 -7.61 -25.82
N TYR A 675 -12.85 -7.80 -24.67
CA TYR A 675 -14.30 -7.99 -24.50
C TYR A 675 -14.98 -6.74 -23.92
N VAL A 676 -16.32 -6.66 -23.93
CA VAL A 676 -17.05 -5.53 -23.34
C VAL A 676 -16.76 -5.41 -21.84
N LEU A 677 -16.12 -4.31 -21.43
CA LEU A 677 -15.79 -4.08 -20.02
C LEU A 677 -17.04 -3.71 -19.24
N GLN A 678 -17.32 -4.45 -18.17
CA GLN A 678 -18.52 -4.27 -17.34
C GLN A 678 -18.26 -4.85 -15.94
N GLY A 679 -18.27 -3.99 -14.92
CA GLY A 679 -17.92 -4.35 -13.52
C GLY A 679 -16.43 -4.43 -13.20
N GLU A 680 -15.55 -4.16 -14.18
CA GLU A 680 -14.09 -4.22 -14.04
C GLU A 680 -13.50 -2.84 -14.34
N VAL A 681 -12.57 -2.33 -13.53
CA VAL A 681 -12.02 -0.97 -13.73
C VAL A 681 -11.40 -0.82 -15.11
N HIS A 682 -11.75 0.27 -15.79
CA HIS A 682 -11.34 0.56 -17.15
C HIS A 682 -9.84 0.92 -17.24
N ASP A 683 -9.34 1.73 -16.31
CA ASP A 683 -7.94 2.17 -16.30
C ASP A 683 -6.95 1.00 -16.19
N GLU A 684 -6.06 0.89 -17.17
CA GLU A 684 -5.10 -0.20 -17.30
C GLU A 684 -4.08 -0.24 -16.15
N LYS A 685 -3.74 0.91 -15.55
CA LYS A 685 -2.76 1.00 -14.45
C LYS A 685 -3.40 0.47 -13.16
N ALA A 686 -4.64 0.88 -12.87
CA ALA A 686 -5.43 0.33 -11.78
C ALA A 686 -5.59 -1.20 -11.96
N PHE A 687 -6.14 -1.64 -13.09
CA PHE A 687 -6.40 -3.06 -13.34
C PHE A 687 -5.14 -3.93 -13.31
N HIS A 688 -4.21 -3.73 -14.25
CA HIS A 688 -3.06 -4.63 -14.43
C HIS A 688 -1.93 -4.38 -13.42
N SER A 689 -1.79 -3.16 -12.91
CA SER A 689 -0.60 -2.77 -12.14
C SER A 689 -0.86 -2.61 -10.64
N PHE A 690 -2.13 -2.55 -10.21
CA PHE A 690 -2.58 -2.29 -8.83
C PHE A 690 -3.71 -3.24 -8.36
N ASN A 691 -4.02 -4.31 -9.10
CA ASN A 691 -5.09 -5.26 -8.79
C ASN A 691 -6.47 -4.57 -8.61
N GLY A 692 -6.74 -3.52 -9.38
CA GLY A 692 -7.98 -2.75 -9.38
C GLY A 692 -8.13 -1.68 -8.30
N VAL A 693 -7.31 -1.70 -7.25
CA VAL A 693 -7.35 -0.73 -6.13
C VAL A 693 -6.22 0.29 -6.26
N ALA A 694 -6.52 1.48 -6.80
CA ALA A 694 -5.55 2.56 -6.92
C ALA A 694 -6.16 3.93 -6.58
N GLY A 695 -5.36 4.84 -6.03
CA GLY A 695 -5.85 6.15 -5.60
C GLY A 695 -6.29 7.09 -6.74
N HIS A 696 -5.98 6.75 -8.00
CA HIS A 696 -6.32 7.57 -9.17
C HIS A 696 -7.55 7.09 -9.96
N ALA A 697 -7.93 5.81 -9.83
CA ALA A 697 -9.02 5.12 -10.53
C ALA A 697 -9.28 3.74 -9.88
N GLY A 698 -10.52 3.22 -9.96
CA GLY A 698 -10.89 1.89 -9.42
C GLY A 698 -12.23 1.84 -8.69
N LEU A 699 -12.75 3.00 -8.27
CA LEU A 699 -14.01 3.07 -7.54
C LEU A 699 -15.21 2.92 -8.49
N PHE A 700 -16.17 2.13 -8.06
CA PHE A 700 -17.50 2.02 -8.67
C PHE A 700 -18.53 2.72 -7.78
N SER A 701 -19.60 3.29 -8.36
CA SER A 701 -20.71 3.89 -7.60
C SER A 701 -21.98 4.07 -8.44
N THR A 702 -23.13 4.28 -7.77
CA THR A 702 -24.36 4.83 -8.36
C THR A 702 -24.43 6.36 -8.26
N THR A 703 -25.40 6.99 -8.93
CA THR A 703 -25.67 8.43 -8.81
C THR A 703 -26.11 8.86 -7.42
N LEU A 704 -26.86 8.01 -6.71
CA LEU A 704 -27.41 8.32 -5.39
C LEU A 704 -26.32 8.33 -4.32
N GLU A 705 -25.42 7.34 -4.33
CA GLU A 705 -24.37 7.23 -3.31
C GLU A 705 -23.28 8.31 -3.47
N ILE A 706 -22.90 8.67 -4.71
CA ILE A 706 -22.11 9.90 -4.94
C ILE A 706 -22.87 11.13 -4.46
N GLY A 707 -24.18 11.19 -4.65
CA GLY A 707 -25.04 12.26 -4.12
C GLY A 707 -24.95 12.40 -2.59
N VAL A 708 -24.89 11.30 -1.84
CA VAL A 708 -24.70 11.32 -0.38
C VAL A 708 -23.32 11.85 0.01
N LEU A 709 -22.26 11.44 -0.69
CA LEU A 709 -20.90 11.97 -0.47
C LEU A 709 -20.82 13.47 -0.81
N MET A 710 -21.49 13.91 -1.88
CA MET A 710 -21.57 15.33 -2.24
C MET A 710 -22.43 16.15 -1.26
N GLN A 711 -23.51 15.59 -0.70
CA GLN A 711 -24.24 16.23 0.38
C GLN A 711 -23.39 16.33 1.65
N THR A 712 -22.57 15.33 1.95
CA THR A 712 -21.61 15.36 3.08
C THR A 712 -20.62 16.52 2.92
N LEU A 713 -20.20 16.82 1.68
CA LEU A 713 -19.37 17.98 1.36
C LEU A 713 -20.15 19.30 1.47
N LEU A 714 -21.36 19.41 0.91
CA LEU A 714 -22.24 20.59 1.08
C LEU A 714 -22.57 20.87 2.56
N ASN A 715 -22.60 19.83 3.40
CA ASN A 715 -22.84 19.91 4.84
C ASN A 715 -21.64 20.40 5.66
N GLY A 716 -20.45 20.55 5.07
CA GLY A 716 -19.23 20.86 5.81
C GLY A 716 -18.56 19.67 6.50
N GLY A 717 -18.76 18.46 5.95
CA GLY A 717 -18.00 17.24 6.31
C GLY A 717 -18.71 16.21 7.20
N GLY A 718 -20.05 16.17 7.19
CA GLY A 718 -20.82 15.13 7.89
C GLY A 718 -22.22 14.92 7.33
N TYR A 719 -22.90 13.87 7.78
CA TYR A 719 -24.22 13.45 7.26
C TYR A 719 -24.98 12.66 8.35
N GLY A 720 -26.19 13.11 8.70
CA GLY A 720 -26.91 12.57 9.86
C GLY A 720 -26.11 12.71 11.16
N ASP A 721 -25.94 11.61 11.89
CA ASP A 721 -25.12 11.54 13.09
C ASP A 721 -23.61 11.43 12.80
N LYS A 722 -23.20 11.16 11.55
CA LYS A 722 -21.79 10.94 11.19
C LYS A 722 -21.05 12.24 10.91
N HIS A 723 -19.80 12.28 11.34
CA HIS A 723 -18.84 13.34 11.11
C HIS A 723 -17.53 12.74 10.60
N PHE A 724 -16.94 13.34 9.57
CA PHE A 724 -15.69 12.86 8.94
C PHE A 724 -14.59 13.93 8.95
N PHE A 725 -14.98 15.19 8.75
CA PHE A 725 -14.08 16.35 8.84
C PHE A 725 -14.90 17.61 9.11
N ASN A 726 -14.25 18.66 9.60
CA ASN A 726 -14.87 19.95 9.84
C ASN A 726 -14.71 20.91 8.64
N GLN A 727 -15.52 21.97 8.62
CA GLN A 727 -15.54 22.97 7.54
C GLN A 727 -14.15 23.54 7.22
N ARG A 728 -13.26 23.73 8.21
CA ARG A 728 -11.91 24.28 7.98
C ARG A 728 -11.03 23.35 7.14
N ILE A 729 -11.18 22.03 7.30
CA ILE A 729 -10.48 21.04 6.46
C ILE A 729 -11.05 21.09 5.04
N LEU A 730 -12.38 21.16 4.89
CA LEU A 730 -13.00 21.30 3.58
C LEU A 730 -12.58 22.61 2.87
N ASP A 731 -12.54 23.73 3.61
CA ASP A 731 -12.06 25.03 3.11
C ASP A 731 -10.59 24.95 2.69
N GLN A 732 -9.73 24.28 3.47
CA GLN A 732 -8.33 24.06 3.11
C GLN A 732 -8.19 23.28 1.79
N PHE A 733 -9.01 22.23 1.60
CA PHE A 733 -8.94 21.40 0.39
C PHE A 733 -9.62 22.03 -0.83
N THR A 734 -10.60 22.91 -0.63
CA THR A 734 -11.35 23.60 -1.70
C THR A 734 -10.92 25.05 -1.94
N LYS A 735 -9.96 25.58 -1.16
CA LYS A 735 -9.28 26.86 -1.43
C LYS A 735 -8.69 26.84 -2.86
N PRO A 736 -8.79 27.92 -3.65
CA PRO A 736 -7.97 28.05 -4.86
C PRO A 736 -6.48 27.95 -4.53
N ASP A 737 -5.73 27.22 -5.36
CA ASP A 737 -4.27 27.28 -5.37
C ASP A 737 -3.82 28.69 -5.79
N ASP A 738 -2.75 29.18 -5.16
CA ASP A 738 -2.26 30.56 -5.36
C ASP A 738 -1.63 30.77 -6.76
N SER A 739 -1.29 29.69 -7.47
CA SER A 739 -0.70 29.73 -8.82
C SER A 739 -1.67 29.38 -9.96
N ASP A 740 -2.72 28.60 -9.70
CA ASP A 740 -3.87 28.40 -10.62
C ASP A 740 -5.16 28.14 -9.82
N GLY A 741 -6.02 29.16 -9.75
CA GLY A 741 -7.29 29.09 -9.03
C GLY A 741 -8.32 28.08 -9.55
N SER A 742 -8.03 27.38 -10.66
CA SER A 742 -8.81 26.23 -11.16
C SER A 742 -8.47 24.90 -10.47
N PHE A 743 -7.48 24.90 -9.58
CA PHE A 743 -7.16 23.81 -8.68
C PHE A 743 -7.49 24.17 -7.22
N GLY A 744 -7.85 23.16 -6.44
CA GLY A 744 -7.64 23.12 -4.99
C GLY A 744 -6.76 21.92 -4.63
N LEU A 745 -6.78 21.47 -3.38
CA LEU A 745 -6.12 20.22 -3.02
C LEU A 745 -6.95 19.05 -3.55
N GLY A 746 -6.52 18.50 -4.69
CA GLY A 746 -7.17 17.43 -5.44
C GLY A 746 -8.36 17.88 -6.32
N TRP A 747 -9.10 18.89 -5.90
CA TRP A 747 -10.31 19.35 -6.59
C TRP A 747 -10.01 20.20 -7.84
N ARG A 748 -10.88 20.11 -8.84
CA ARG A 748 -11.03 21.17 -9.85
C ARG A 748 -12.03 22.20 -9.35
N ARG A 749 -11.81 23.47 -9.68
CA ARG A 749 -12.67 24.61 -9.35
C ARG A 749 -13.13 25.31 -10.63
N SER A 750 -14.33 25.88 -10.64
CA SER A 750 -14.89 26.62 -11.78
C SER A 750 -13.99 27.79 -12.22
N ASN A 751 -13.33 28.43 -11.25
CA ASN A 751 -12.45 29.59 -11.37
C ASN A 751 -13.06 30.69 -12.24
N ASN A 752 -14.16 31.29 -11.77
CA ASN A 752 -14.89 32.38 -12.46
C ASN A 752 -15.25 32.04 -13.92
N GLY A 753 -15.59 30.76 -14.17
CA GLY A 753 -15.91 30.28 -15.50
C GLY A 753 -14.70 30.06 -16.41
N ALA A 754 -13.50 29.79 -15.88
CA ALA A 754 -12.38 29.29 -16.69
C ALA A 754 -12.65 27.86 -17.20
N LEU A 755 -13.37 27.03 -16.43
CA LEU A 755 -13.67 25.63 -16.75
C LEU A 755 -15.14 25.40 -17.17
N LYS A 756 -15.72 26.25 -18.03
CA LYS A 756 -17.14 26.14 -18.48
C LYS A 756 -17.49 24.81 -19.13
N TRP A 757 -16.52 24.15 -19.76
CA TRP A 757 -16.68 22.81 -20.35
C TRP A 757 -16.98 21.72 -19.29
N HIS A 758 -16.63 21.95 -18.03
CA HIS A 758 -16.99 21.10 -16.89
C HIS A 758 -18.18 21.69 -16.14
N PHE A 759 -18.07 22.93 -15.68
CA PHE A 759 -19.00 23.54 -14.72
C PHE A 759 -20.17 24.32 -15.33
N GLY A 760 -20.23 24.47 -16.65
CA GLY A 760 -21.12 25.44 -17.29
C GLY A 760 -20.68 26.90 -17.07
N PRO A 761 -21.37 27.89 -17.67
CA PRO A 761 -21.04 29.31 -17.53
C PRO A 761 -21.60 29.94 -16.24
N TYR A 762 -22.53 29.27 -15.56
CA TYR A 762 -23.31 29.81 -14.44
C TYR A 762 -22.85 29.35 -13.05
N ALA A 763 -21.88 28.44 -12.96
CA ALA A 763 -21.36 27.98 -11.69
C ALA A 763 -20.63 29.09 -10.92
N SER A 764 -20.82 29.11 -9.61
CA SER A 764 -20.23 30.13 -8.73
C SER A 764 -18.71 30.04 -8.68
N SER A 765 -18.05 31.08 -8.14
CA SER A 765 -16.59 31.11 -7.94
C SER A 765 -16.08 30.04 -6.97
N SER A 766 -16.98 29.57 -6.10
CA SER A 766 -16.73 28.53 -5.10
C SER A 766 -17.03 27.12 -5.60
N ALA A 767 -17.60 26.94 -6.80
CA ALA A 767 -17.95 25.63 -7.31
C ALA A 767 -16.72 24.75 -7.59
N TYR A 768 -16.77 23.49 -7.17
CA TYR A 768 -15.70 22.50 -7.31
C TYR A 768 -16.24 21.10 -7.66
N GLY A 769 -15.38 20.21 -8.14
CA GLY A 769 -15.78 18.88 -8.57
C GLY A 769 -14.70 18.16 -9.36
N HIS A 770 -15.05 17.09 -10.08
CA HIS A 770 -14.13 16.37 -10.95
C HIS A 770 -14.84 15.67 -12.13
N THR A 771 -14.07 15.28 -13.15
CA THR A 771 -14.53 14.45 -14.27
C THR A 771 -13.85 13.08 -14.28
N GLY A 772 -14.45 12.10 -14.95
CA GLY A 772 -13.90 10.76 -15.11
C GLY A 772 -13.87 10.35 -16.59
N TRP A 773 -12.75 9.73 -17.00
CA TRP A 773 -12.48 9.39 -18.39
C TRP A 773 -13.60 8.56 -19.06
N THR A 774 -14.26 7.69 -18.30
CA THR A 774 -15.38 6.81 -18.71
C THR A 774 -16.64 7.55 -19.18
N GLY A 775 -16.81 8.82 -18.79
CA GLY A 775 -18.01 9.59 -19.10
C GLY A 775 -18.69 10.26 -17.89
N THR A 776 -18.02 10.37 -16.75
CA THR A 776 -18.64 10.84 -15.50
C THR A 776 -18.24 12.28 -15.15
N VAL A 777 -19.14 13.04 -14.54
CA VAL A 777 -18.88 14.40 -14.05
C VAL A 777 -19.61 14.65 -12.73
N THR A 778 -18.94 15.38 -11.83
CA THR A 778 -19.51 15.90 -10.59
C THR A 778 -19.28 17.40 -10.48
N VAL A 779 -20.29 18.12 -9.97
CA VAL A 779 -20.23 19.55 -9.67
C VAL A 779 -20.88 19.78 -8.31
N ILE A 780 -20.17 20.44 -7.40
CA ILE A 780 -20.62 20.85 -6.07
C ILE A 780 -20.49 22.37 -6.03
N ASP A 781 -21.58 23.07 -5.73
CA ASP A 781 -21.63 24.53 -5.68
C ASP A 781 -22.20 24.97 -4.32
N PRO A 782 -21.34 25.34 -3.36
CA PRO A 782 -21.77 25.74 -2.02
C PRO A 782 -22.58 27.05 -1.99
N GLU A 783 -22.29 28.00 -2.89
CA GLU A 783 -23.00 29.28 -2.96
C GLU A 783 -24.46 29.08 -3.39
N HIS A 784 -24.71 28.10 -4.28
CA HIS A 784 -26.04 27.74 -4.73
C HIS A 784 -26.66 26.54 -3.97
N ASP A 785 -25.98 25.98 -2.96
CA ASP A 785 -26.32 24.70 -2.29
C ASP A 785 -26.80 23.62 -3.28
N LEU A 786 -25.99 23.43 -4.32
CA LEU A 786 -26.31 22.60 -5.49
C LEU A 786 -25.25 21.50 -5.64
N ALA A 787 -25.70 20.28 -5.93
CA ALA A 787 -24.82 19.20 -6.34
C ALA A 787 -25.41 18.46 -7.55
N ILE A 788 -24.56 18.20 -8.56
CA ILE A 788 -24.94 17.54 -9.81
C ILE A 788 -24.04 16.32 -10.02
N VAL A 789 -24.67 15.15 -10.19
CA VAL A 789 -24.02 13.90 -10.57
C VAL A 789 -24.55 13.46 -11.93
N LEU A 790 -23.69 13.45 -12.95
CA LEU A 790 -24.00 12.87 -14.25
C LEU A 790 -23.01 11.74 -14.54
N LEU A 791 -23.50 10.50 -14.44
CA LEU A 791 -22.74 9.31 -14.78
C LEU A 791 -23.20 8.81 -16.15
N THR A 792 -22.26 8.64 -17.08
CA THR A 792 -22.58 8.13 -18.42
C THR A 792 -21.59 7.03 -18.78
N ASN A 793 -22.01 6.15 -19.68
CA ASN A 793 -21.13 5.21 -20.35
C ASN A 793 -20.70 5.74 -21.72
N ALA A 794 -20.32 7.02 -21.84
CA ALA A 794 -19.94 7.68 -23.10
C ALA A 794 -18.77 7.02 -23.88
N ARG A 795 -18.11 6.01 -23.31
CA ARG A 795 -17.07 5.19 -23.96
C ARG A 795 -17.60 3.87 -24.53
N HIS A 796 -18.86 3.52 -24.23
CA HIS A 796 -19.56 2.33 -24.72
C HIS A 796 -20.16 2.59 -26.11
N THR A 797 -19.31 3.08 -27.00
CA THR A 797 -19.59 3.43 -28.40
C THR A 797 -18.46 2.92 -29.28
N LEU A 798 -18.71 2.84 -30.58
CA LEU A 798 -17.64 2.70 -31.56
C LEU A 798 -16.69 3.92 -31.54
N ILE A 799 -15.52 3.73 -32.14
CA ILE A 799 -14.44 4.72 -32.22
C ILE A 799 -14.23 5.10 -33.68
N GLU A 800 -14.21 6.40 -33.94
CA GLU A 800 -14.08 7.00 -35.26
C GLU A 800 -12.71 7.67 -35.41
N GLY A 801 -12.20 7.75 -36.64
CA GLY A 801 -10.88 8.30 -36.97
C GLY A 801 -9.81 7.25 -37.28
N ASP A 802 -8.61 7.71 -37.58
CA ASP A 802 -7.47 6.87 -38.01
C ASP A 802 -6.73 6.20 -36.81
N GLU A 803 -5.54 5.63 -37.02
CA GLU A 803 -4.76 4.99 -35.96
C GLU A 803 -4.17 5.99 -34.93
N LYS A 804 -3.90 7.22 -35.36
CA LYS A 804 -3.23 8.29 -34.59
C LYS A 804 -4.22 9.32 -34.04
N HIS A 805 -5.29 9.61 -34.80
CA HIS A 805 -6.31 10.59 -34.47
C HIS A 805 -7.68 9.91 -34.42
N TYR A 806 -8.02 9.37 -33.25
CA TYR A 806 -9.30 8.70 -33.02
C TYR A 806 -10.04 9.28 -31.82
N SER A 807 -11.38 9.16 -31.86
CA SER A 807 -12.26 9.55 -30.76
C SER A 807 -13.38 8.54 -30.56
N PHE A 808 -13.81 8.40 -29.31
CA PHE A 808 -15.03 7.67 -29.00
C PHE A 808 -16.22 8.51 -29.45
N LYS A 809 -17.11 7.98 -30.29
CA LYS A 809 -18.28 8.72 -30.80
C LYS A 809 -19.09 9.34 -29.66
N GLY A 810 -19.25 8.62 -28.54
CA GLY A 810 -19.93 9.12 -27.35
C GLY A 810 -19.37 10.41 -26.74
N LYS A 811 -18.12 10.79 -27.00
CA LYS A 811 -17.53 12.07 -26.55
C LYS A 811 -17.79 13.25 -27.49
N GLN A 812 -18.40 13.03 -28.66
CA GLN A 812 -18.79 14.08 -29.60
C GLN A 812 -20.16 14.69 -29.28
N PHE A 813 -21.01 13.97 -28.53
CA PHE A 813 -22.32 14.43 -28.07
C PHE A 813 -22.24 15.40 -26.89
N GLU A 814 -23.26 16.26 -26.72
CA GLU A 814 -23.28 17.27 -25.67
C GLU A 814 -23.36 16.67 -24.26
N THR A 815 -24.14 15.60 -24.08
CA THR A 815 -24.16 14.79 -22.86
C THR A 815 -22.78 14.21 -22.54
N GLY A 816 -22.01 13.84 -23.57
CA GLY A 816 -20.63 13.38 -23.43
C GLY A 816 -19.62 14.48 -23.14
N LYS A 817 -19.93 15.75 -23.44
CA LYS A 817 -19.07 16.93 -23.18
C LYS A 817 -19.32 17.58 -21.81
N TYR A 818 -20.39 17.21 -21.12
CA TYR A 818 -20.79 17.67 -19.78
C TYR A 818 -21.32 19.10 -19.72
N GLY A 819 -20.51 20.10 -20.10
CA GLY A 819 -20.78 21.52 -19.82
C GLY A 819 -22.16 22.01 -20.26
N SER A 820 -22.66 21.52 -21.40
CA SER A 820 -23.98 21.86 -21.94
C SER A 820 -25.12 21.34 -21.05
N ILE A 821 -25.05 20.09 -20.59
CA ILE A 821 -26.02 19.52 -19.63
C ILE A 821 -25.97 20.25 -18.29
N ILE A 822 -24.77 20.55 -17.79
CA ILE A 822 -24.60 21.32 -16.56
C ILE A 822 -25.20 22.73 -16.71
N SER A 823 -25.03 23.39 -17.86
CA SER A 823 -25.61 24.71 -18.14
C SER A 823 -27.14 24.69 -18.07
N LEU A 824 -27.78 23.73 -18.75
CA LEU A 824 -29.24 23.55 -18.73
C LEU A 824 -29.78 23.23 -17.33
N ILE A 825 -29.00 22.51 -16.50
CA ILE A 825 -29.35 22.28 -15.09
C ILE A 825 -29.26 23.58 -14.28
N TYR A 826 -28.23 24.39 -14.48
CA TYR A 826 -28.14 25.70 -13.82
C TYR A 826 -29.27 26.63 -14.25
N GLU A 827 -29.64 26.68 -15.53
CA GLU A 827 -30.78 27.48 -16.01
C GLU A 827 -32.07 27.08 -15.28
N GLU A 828 -32.40 25.79 -15.23
CA GLU A 828 -33.57 25.30 -14.49
C GLU A 828 -33.46 25.53 -12.98
N VAL A 829 -32.25 25.45 -12.40
CA VAL A 829 -32.03 25.69 -10.97
C VAL A 829 -32.18 27.17 -10.60
N LEU A 830 -31.63 28.08 -11.42
CA LEU A 830 -31.52 29.52 -11.14
C LEU A 830 -32.76 30.31 -11.59
N HIS A 831 -33.40 29.97 -12.71
CA HIS A 831 -34.61 30.66 -13.19
C HIS A 831 -35.85 30.46 -12.29
N SER A 832 -35.80 29.53 -11.33
CA SER A 832 -36.85 29.34 -10.31
C SER A 832 -36.49 29.89 -8.93
N MET A 833 -35.51 30.80 -8.84
CA MET A 833 -35.21 31.59 -7.64
C MET A 833 -35.85 32.96 -7.74
#